data_AF-A0A250XEV2-F1
#
_entry.id   AF-A0A250XEV2-F1
#
_cell.length_a   1.000
_cell.length_b   1.000
_cell.length_c   1.000
_cell.angle_alpha   90.00
_cell.angle_beta   90.00
_cell.angle_gamma   90.00
#
_symmetry.space_group_name_H-M   'P 1'
#
loop_
_entity.id
_entity.type
_entity.pdbx_description
1 polymer ?
#
loop_
_entity_poly.entity_id
_entity_poly.type
_entity_poly.pdbx_seq_one_letter_code
_entity_poly.pdbx_strand_id
1 'polypeptide(L)'
;MKITRLLARTVIGDNDPWQSLMSVFLQTGDDSRSLAVVLGVDESDSVLLELIPEILDIFKSQFQASTRHSIELRVEVFMQSDLDQLPPGPLCWMWNKLAEVAFRELSPTAIVLLGDDTAICPRGWPGLVLEQFQADPNLMCLLLNDVADPGYPSFPVIRASHMLIHNSLLPKEFVNQGGDPFLAELYRRSGGLKMCRDITVFNKVGGIQLPGDKQYVLPRYPRRYLDKGLVLKLLEQWSREEDAAHHSAGQYDECGMTLSAPREAIESHSGMFNDSSRHELLGNQRSSETVGMAAARDVARQGKGCTTVDILIPSYRAEVKALETMMKESDSRISDVAVGWGIVIDDPLCPIAVKERLKCLQNSARFCGRLKIRFHEKNVGASATRNRLLDESIAHYAIFLDDDVIPDASLVQEYVKVFKSYPNCTGFAGPTYLPKTEDVVSCGIHLSDVSWFWDAPERMKKVAWAVTANVAFKNSTNKFDLRFPKTGGGEDIDFCLRASPEGLMCVPKAAAYHPLWNKGRPSLLRFAKWSIGDGALIHMYPQHCYRAPPTAAELAWALIFTQSLILAARLLTCLSIRILSTFMDTLIPEESGGGGCIAACCSLSSLPFLWMAMSVISVEFLIDLVRNILFQERLKRHPCIRLPLRVWASIYATVIRLSSDTGRIAGHLARGHPHLLCVRFDWFCGFEAGPVRAERRNGWIRMAVYINAILAVALAFVQLS
;
A
#
# COMPACT_ATOMS: atom_id res chain seq x y z
N MET A 1 10.58 37.36 -28.01
CA MET A 1 9.59 37.96 -27.06
C MET A 1 8.75 36.97 -26.23
N LYS A 2 8.24 35.84 -26.78
CA LYS A 2 7.33 34.90 -26.06
C LYS A 2 8.06 33.93 -25.10
N ILE A 3 9.22 33.39 -25.48
CA ILE A 3 10.08 32.58 -24.58
C ILE A 3 10.74 33.43 -23.49
N THR A 4 11.07 34.67 -23.82
CA THR A 4 11.44 35.67 -22.82
C THR A 4 10.37 35.87 -21.76
N ARG A 5 9.09 35.92 -22.19
CA ARG A 5 7.98 35.94 -21.26
C ARG A 5 7.90 34.61 -20.51
N LEU A 6 8.14 33.44 -21.09
CA LEU A 6 8.21 32.14 -20.38
C LEU A 6 9.24 32.16 -19.24
N LEU A 7 10.47 32.55 -19.54
CA LEU A 7 11.54 32.62 -18.55
C LEU A 7 11.33 33.74 -17.51
N ALA A 8 10.79 34.89 -17.94
CA ALA A 8 10.28 35.89 -17.02
C ALA A 8 9.06 35.36 -16.22
N ARG A 9 8.21 34.46 -16.73
CA ARG A 9 7.04 33.90 -16.02
C ARG A 9 7.45 32.87 -14.97
N THR A 10 8.48 32.05 -15.19
CA THR A 10 8.98 31.08 -14.20
C THR A 10 9.78 31.76 -13.06
N VAL A 11 10.35 32.94 -13.34
CA VAL A 11 11.08 33.77 -12.36
C VAL A 11 10.21 34.91 -11.76
N ILE A 12 9.16 35.39 -12.45
CA ILE A 12 8.39 36.62 -12.15
C ILE A 12 6.84 36.39 -12.12
N GLY A 13 6.29 35.25 -12.56
CA GLY A 13 4.90 34.80 -12.36
C GLY A 13 3.82 35.47 -13.23
N ASP A 14 3.35 34.80 -14.30
CA ASP A 14 2.06 35.06 -15.00
C ASP A 14 1.64 33.91 -15.96
N ASN A 15 0.34 33.76 -16.26
CA ASN A 15 -0.29 32.56 -16.85
C ASN A 15 -0.58 32.61 -18.38
N ASP A 16 0.09 31.79 -19.23
CA ASP A 16 -0.46 31.09 -20.46
C ASP A 16 0.63 30.24 -21.20
N PRO A 17 0.28 29.17 -21.99
CA PRO A 17 1.15 28.01 -22.30
C PRO A 17 1.88 28.09 -23.66
N TRP A 18 3.14 27.60 -23.78
CA TRP A 18 3.82 27.12 -25.02
C TRP A 18 5.11 26.33 -24.66
N GLN A 19 5.60 25.48 -25.58
CA GLN A 19 6.43 24.27 -25.34
C GLN A 19 7.96 24.46 -25.43
N SER A 20 8.72 23.85 -24.49
CA SER A 20 10.11 23.30 -24.58
C SER A 20 10.84 23.22 -23.22
N LEU A 21 11.44 22.06 -22.88
CA LEU A 21 12.04 21.69 -21.59
C LEU A 21 13.05 22.71 -20.99
N MET A 22 12.90 23.07 -19.71
CA MET A 22 13.72 24.09 -19.05
C MET A 22 14.27 23.61 -17.69
N SER A 23 15.59 23.50 -17.51
CA SER A 23 16.19 23.18 -16.21
C SER A 23 16.77 24.43 -15.54
N VAL A 24 16.57 24.58 -14.23
CA VAL A 24 17.02 25.76 -13.46
C VAL A 24 18.00 25.30 -12.36
N PHE A 25 19.09 26.03 -12.20
CA PHE A 25 20.23 25.65 -11.38
C PHE A 25 20.60 26.78 -10.43
N LEU A 26 20.95 26.42 -9.19
CA LEU A 26 21.20 27.37 -8.11
C LEU A 26 22.66 27.30 -7.70
N GLN A 27 23.37 28.42 -7.73
CA GLN A 27 24.79 28.49 -7.34
C GLN A 27 24.97 29.35 -6.10
N THR A 28 25.87 28.92 -5.20
CA THR A 28 26.39 29.72 -4.09
C THR A 28 27.91 29.86 -4.27
N GLY A 29 28.36 31.05 -4.68
CA GLY A 29 29.73 31.52 -4.46
C GLY A 29 29.77 32.57 -3.34
N ASP A 30 30.97 32.97 -2.92
CA ASP A 30 31.20 34.06 -1.94
C ASP A 30 30.49 35.38 -2.31
N ASP A 31 30.15 35.57 -3.59
CA ASP A 31 29.16 36.55 -4.07
C ASP A 31 27.76 35.91 -4.20
N SER A 32 27.05 35.87 -3.08
CA SER A 32 25.76 35.23 -2.75
C SER A 32 24.54 35.24 -3.73
N ARG A 33 24.66 35.47 -5.05
CA ARG A 33 23.48 35.79 -5.90
C ARG A 33 23.53 35.34 -7.37
N SER A 34 24.18 34.24 -7.75
CA SER A 34 24.12 33.74 -9.13
C SER A 34 23.06 32.65 -9.36
N LEU A 35 22.19 32.84 -10.36
CA LEU A 35 21.25 31.83 -10.86
C LEU A 35 21.77 31.32 -12.20
N ALA A 36 21.81 30.02 -12.41
CA ALA A 36 22.17 29.46 -13.70
C ALA A 36 20.97 28.70 -14.30
N VAL A 37 20.80 28.74 -15.61
CA VAL A 37 19.69 28.06 -16.30
C VAL A 37 20.30 27.28 -17.46
N VAL A 38 20.01 25.99 -17.58
CA VAL A 38 20.33 25.18 -18.75
C VAL A 38 19.02 24.83 -19.43
N LEU A 39 18.79 25.46 -20.58
CA LEU A 39 17.62 25.24 -21.41
C LEU A 39 17.89 24.07 -22.34
N GLY A 40 17.05 23.03 -22.31
CA GLY A 40 17.16 21.88 -23.19
C GLY A 40 16.26 22.06 -24.41
N VAL A 41 16.85 22.08 -25.61
CA VAL A 41 16.14 22.31 -26.88
C VAL A 41 16.26 21.07 -27.74
N ASP A 42 15.16 20.59 -28.29
CA ASP A 42 15.16 19.50 -29.27
C ASP A 42 15.60 20.05 -30.63
N GLU A 43 16.48 19.36 -31.35
CA GLU A 43 16.91 19.75 -32.70
C GLU A 43 15.73 19.91 -33.67
N SER A 44 14.65 19.14 -33.45
CA SER A 44 13.41 19.24 -34.24
C SER A 44 12.60 20.51 -33.96
N ASP A 45 12.90 21.27 -32.91
CA ASP A 45 12.20 22.53 -32.56
C ASP A 45 12.85 23.73 -33.27
N SER A 46 12.65 23.79 -34.59
CA SER A 46 13.23 24.84 -35.44
C SER A 46 12.84 26.26 -35.00
N VAL A 47 11.65 26.42 -34.42
CA VAL A 47 11.15 27.71 -33.94
C VAL A 47 11.96 28.17 -32.73
N LEU A 48 12.21 27.28 -31.76
CA LEU A 48 12.99 27.65 -30.59
C LEU A 48 14.45 27.90 -30.93
N LEU A 49 15.02 27.07 -31.82
CA LEU A 49 16.39 27.23 -32.29
C LEU A 49 16.64 28.60 -32.93
N GLU A 50 15.73 29.06 -33.79
CA GLU A 50 15.80 30.41 -34.40
C GLU A 50 15.71 31.53 -33.37
N LEU A 51 15.03 31.30 -32.24
CA LEU A 51 14.81 32.29 -31.18
C LEU A 51 15.91 32.30 -30.12
N ILE A 52 16.83 31.32 -30.08
CA ILE A 52 17.92 31.26 -29.08
C ILE A 52 18.70 32.58 -28.98
N PRO A 53 19.15 33.22 -30.08
CA PRO A 53 19.89 34.48 -29.99
C PRO A 53 19.08 35.59 -29.32
N GLU A 54 17.78 35.71 -29.65
CA GLU A 54 16.87 36.69 -29.06
C GLU A 54 16.64 36.38 -27.56
N ILE A 55 16.49 35.10 -27.20
CA ILE A 55 16.31 34.68 -25.80
C ILE A 55 17.54 35.07 -24.97
N LEU A 56 18.74 34.75 -25.47
CA LEU A 56 20.01 35.08 -24.81
C LEU A 56 20.19 36.60 -24.65
N ASP A 57 19.86 37.37 -25.68
CA ASP A 57 19.96 38.82 -25.64
C ASP A 57 18.98 39.44 -24.66
N ILE A 58 17.75 38.91 -24.60
CA ILE A 58 16.78 39.41 -23.63
C ILE A 58 17.11 38.96 -22.21
N PHE A 59 17.70 37.78 -22.02
CA PHE A 59 18.25 37.37 -20.73
C PHE A 59 19.31 38.35 -20.23
N LYS A 60 20.28 38.66 -21.09
CA LYS A 60 21.34 39.62 -20.78
C LYS A 60 20.75 41.00 -20.47
N SER A 61 19.87 41.53 -21.31
CA SER A 61 19.35 42.89 -21.15
C SER A 61 18.35 43.06 -20.00
N GLN A 62 17.42 42.11 -19.79
CA GLN A 62 16.41 42.24 -18.72
C GLN A 62 16.97 41.92 -17.34
N PHE A 63 17.84 40.92 -17.19
CA PHE A 63 18.30 40.51 -15.86
C PHE A 63 19.51 41.30 -15.35
N GLN A 64 20.39 41.78 -16.23
CA GLN A 64 21.47 42.69 -15.83
C GLN A 64 20.94 44.06 -15.37
N ALA A 65 19.79 44.51 -15.90
CA ALA A 65 19.20 45.81 -15.57
C ALA A 65 18.29 45.80 -14.33
N SER A 66 17.72 44.64 -13.95
CA SER A 66 16.61 44.57 -12.98
C SER A 66 16.90 43.81 -11.69
N THR A 67 18.02 43.09 -11.59
CA THR A 67 18.31 42.25 -10.41
C THR A 67 19.74 42.44 -9.89
N ARG A 68 19.92 42.39 -8.56
CA ARG A 68 21.25 42.26 -7.91
C ARG A 68 21.88 40.86 -8.11
N HIS A 69 21.40 40.08 -9.08
CA HIS A 69 21.75 38.68 -9.28
C HIS A 69 22.32 38.51 -10.70
N SER A 70 23.45 37.81 -10.84
CA SER A 70 23.94 37.42 -12.16
C SER A 70 23.17 36.17 -12.60
N ILE A 71 22.51 36.24 -13.75
CA ILE A 71 21.85 35.07 -14.34
C ILE A 71 22.67 34.58 -15.52
N GLU A 72 23.13 33.34 -15.46
CA GLU A 72 23.80 32.65 -16.55
C GLU A 72 22.81 31.74 -17.28
N LEU A 73 22.71 31.86 -18.60
CA LEU A 73 21.87 31.00 -19.43
C LEU A 73 22.76 30.18 -20.38
N ARG A 74 22.63 28.86 -20.30
CA ARG A 74 23.20 27.88 -21.22
C ARG A 74 22.07 27.21 -21.99
N VAL A 75 22.35 26.83 -23.22
CA VAL A 75 21.40 26.11 -24.07
C VAL A 75 22.06 24.83 -24.52
N GLU A 76 21.42 23.72 -24.24
CA GLU A 76 21.82 22.38 -24.67
C GLU A 76 20.87 21.90 -25.75
N VAL A 77 21.40 21.54 -26.92
CA VAL A 77 20.60 21.06 -28.05
C VAL A 77 20.70 19.54 -28.14
N PHE A 78 19.56 18.86 -28.02
CA PHE A 78 19.48 17.41 -28.17
C PHE A 78 19.34 17.04 -29.64
N MET A 79 20.37 16.39 -30.18
CA MET A 79 20.39 15.96 -31.57
C MET A 79 19.38 14.85 -31.83
N GLN A 80 18.70 14.90 -32.98
CA GLN A 80 17.72 13.89 -33.37
C GLN A 80 18.37 12.51 -33.46
N SER A 81 19.63 12.43 -33.90
CA SER A 81 20.39 11.18 -33.98
C SER A 81 20.57 10.48 -32.62
N ASP A 82 20.61 11.24 -31.53
CA ASP A 82 20.69 10.68 -30.17
C ASP A 82 19.30 10.25 -29.68
N LEU A 83 18.29 11.08 -29.93
CA LEU A 83 16.90 10.79 -29.56
C LEU A 83 16.35 9.54 -30.28
N ASP A 84 16.74 9.31 -31.53
CA ASP A 84 16.34 8.16 -32.33
C ASP A 84 16.87 6.82 -31.77
N GLN A 85 17.95 6.85 -30.99
CA GLN A 85 18.52 5.66 -30.33
C GLN A 85 17.83 5.34 -28.99
N LEU A 86 16.97 6.24 -28.50
CA LEU A 86 16.34 6.15 -27.20
C LEU A 86 14.86 5.72 -27.30
N PRO A 87 14.29 5.19 -26.21
CA PRO A 87 12.86 4.90 -26.18
C PRO A 87 12.03 6.19 -26.33
N PRO A 88 10.84 6.14 -26.95
CA PRO A 88 9.98 7.31 -27.12
C PRO A 88 9.73 8.10 -25.83
N GLY A 89 9.96 9.42 -25.91
CA GLY A 89 9.86 10.35 -24.79
C GLY A 89 10.96 10.16 -23.73
N PRO A 90 12.25 10.28 -24.05
CA PRO A 90 13.36 9.97 -23.13
C PRO A 90 13.65 11.07 -22.11
N LEU A 91 12.64 11.54 -21.38
CA LEU A 91 12.75 12.69 -20.47
C LEU A 91 13.84 12.52 -19.40
N CYS A 92 13.93 11.36 -18.75
CA CYS A 92 14.93 11.12 -17.71
C CYS A 92 16.37 11.11 -18.25
N TRP A 93 16.57 10.71 -19.51
CA TRP A 93 17.87 10.83 -20.18
C TRP A 93 18.22 12.31 -20.45
N MET A 94 17.26 13.09 -20.96
CA MET A 94 17.46 14.53 -21.19
C MET A 94 17.79 15.25 -19.88
N TRP A 95 17.08 14.89 -18.80
CA TRP A 95 17.34 15.39 -17.45
C TRP A 95 18.74 15.04 -16.94
N ASN A 96 19.20 13.82 -17.17
CA ASN A 96 20.59 13.43 -16.86
C ASN A 96 21.61 14.29 -17.62
N LYS A 97 21.36 14.57 -18.92
CA LYS A 97 22.25 15.40 -19.74
C LYS A 97 22.29 16.85 -19.26
N LEU A 98 21.14 17.44 -18.96
CA LEU A 98 21.08 18.82 -18.43
C LEU A 98 21.77 18.94 -17.07
N ALA A 99 21.58 17.94 -16.20
CA ALA A 99 22.27 17.89 -14.91
C ALA A 99 23.79 17.70 -15.08
N GLU A 100 24.24 16.88 -16.03
CA GLU A 100 25.66 16.69 -16.37
C GLU A 100 26.32 17.98 -16.85
N VAL A 101 25.69 18.68 -17.81
CA VAL A 101 26.16 19.97 -18.33
C VAL A 101 26.24 21.01 -17.21
N ALA A 102 25.16 21.15 -16.44
CA ALA A 102 25.14 22.09 -15.33
C ALA A 102 26.23 21.78 -14.30
N PHE A 103 26.37 20.51 -13.92
CA PHE A 103 27.37 20.13 -12.93
C PHE A 103 28.80 20.43 -13.39
N ARG A 104 29.16 20.05 -14.62
CA ARG A 104 30.52 20.19 -15.14
C ARG A 104 30.89 21.63 -15.51
N GLU A 105 29.95 22.37 -16.09
CA GLU A 105 30.25 23.69 -16.65
C GLU A 105 29.91 24.84 -15.70
N LEU A 106 28.90 24.67 -14.84
CA LEU A 106 28.34 25.75 -14.04
C LEU A 106 28.57 25.56 -12.54
N SER A 107 28.98 24.36 -12.10
CA SER A 107 29.33 24.07 -10.71
C SER A 107 28.26 24.56 -9.70
N PRO A 108 26.99 24.14 -9.84
CA PRO A 108 25.90 24.59 -8.99
C PRO A 108 26.04 24.03 -7.57
N THR A 109 25.33 24.64 -6.63
CA THR A 109 25.12 24.10 -5.27
C THR A 109 23.96 23.11 -5.26
N ALA A 110 22.91 23.40 -6.03
CA ALA A 110 21.75 22.56 -6.15
C ALA A 110 21.13 22.63 -7.56
N ILE A 111 20.47 21.54 -7.95
CA ILE A 111 19.91 21.30 -9.27
C ILE A 111 18.40 21.10 -9.11
N VAL A 112 17.59 21.81 -9.90
CA VAL A 112 16.14 21.53 -10.00
C VAL A 112 15.72 21.45 -11.46
N LEU A 113 14.93 20.42 -11.75
CA LEU A 113 14.38 20.22 -13.08
C LEU A 113 12.95 20.75 -13.10
N LEU A 114 12.67 21.61 -14.07
CA LEU A 114 11.36 22.23 -14.21
C LEU A 114 10.75 21.88 -15.56
N GLY A 115 9.42 21.76 -15.56
CA GLY A 115 8.66 21.73 -16.80
C GLY A 115 8.50 23.15 -17.35
N ASP A 116 8.33 23.24 -18.66
CA ASP A 116 7.89 24.46 -19.35
C ASP A 116 6.47 24.93 -18.94
N ASP A 117 5.70 24.02 -18.36
CA ASP A 117 4.34 24.22 -17.87
C ASP A 117 4.26 24.56 -16.37
N THR A 118 5.40 24.85 -15.75
CA THR A 118 5.50 25.16 -14.32
C THR A 118 5.58 26.66 -14.04
N ALA A 119 4.94 27.10 -12.97
CA ALA A 119 5.14 28.42 -12.37
C ALA A 119 5.44 28.27 -10.89
N ILE A 120 6.36 29.07 -10.34
CA ILE A 120 6.81 28.94 -8.95
C ILE A 120 6.56 30.25 -8.20
N CYS A 121 6.07 30.14 -6.97
CA CYS A 121 5.78 31.24 -6.06
C CYS A 121 6.42 30.96 -4.69
N PRO A 122 6.95 31.97 -3.97
CA PRO A 122 7.02 33.39 -4.32
C PRO A 122 8.14 33.73 -5.30
N ARG A 123 8.15 34.98 -5.78
CA ARG A 123 9.33 35.53 -6.47
C ARG A 123 10.54 35.46 -5.52
N GLY A 124 11.71 35.14 -6.07
CA GLY A 124 12.91 34.93 -5.25
C GLY A 124 12.99 33.56 -4.57
N TRP A 125 12.14 32.60 -4.94
CA TRP A 125 12.23 31.21 -4.48
C TRP A 125 13.63 30.58 -4.60
N PRO A 126 14.51 30.91 -5.58
CA PRO A 126 15.89 30.42 -5.60
C PRO A 126 16.66 30.68 -4.31
N GLY A 127 16.53 31.89 -3.75
CA GLY A 127 17.17 32.27 -2.50
C GLY A 127 16.63 31.46 -1.33
N LEU A 128 15.31 31.27 -1.28
CA LEU A 128 14.66 30.45 -0.24
C LEU A 128 15.14 29.00 -0.27
N VAL A 129 15.36 28.42 -1.45
CA VAL A 129 15.93 27.07 -1.59
C VAL A 129 17.35 27.03 -1.04
N LEU A 130 18.20 27.99 -1.43
CA LEU A 130 19.58 28.06 -0.95
C LEU A 130 19.66 28.24 0.57
N GLU A 131 18.78 29.06 1.14
CA GLU A 131 18.63 29.20 2.60
C GLU A 131 18.32 27.85 3.28
N GLN A 132 17.49 26.99 2.67
CA GLN A 132 17.23 25.66 3.23
C GLN A 132 18.47 24.76 3.23
N PHE A 133 19.25 24.74 2.14
CA PHE A 133 20.47 23.93 2.05
C PHE A 133 21.60 24.46 2.94
N GLN A 134 21.69 25.78 3.11
CA GLN A 134 22.63 26.40 4.05
C GLN A 134 22.25 26.12 5.51
N ALA A 135 20.95 26.14 5.83
CA ALA A 135 20.46 25.87 7.18
C ALA A 135 20.62 24.40 7.61
N ASP A 136 20.62 23.47 6.66
CA ASP A 136 20.75 22.04 6.92
C ASP A 136 21.83 21.40 6.03
N PRO A 137 23.06 21.21 6.55
CA PRO A 137 24.13 20.56 5.82
C PRO A 137 23.84 19.11 5.41
N ASN A 138 22.88 18.43 6.06
CA ASN A 138 22.48 17.06 5.73
C ASN A 138 21.41 17.01 4.62
N LEU A 139 20.81 18.16 4.27
CA LEU A 139 19.78 18.21 3.26
C LEU A 139 20.36 17.94 1.86
N MET A 140 19.91 16.85 1.25
CA MET A 140 20.32 16.45 -0.10
C MET A 140 19.21 16.60 -1.13
N CYS A 141 17.95 16.47 -0.70
CA CYS A 141 16.78 16.64 -1.54
C CYS A 141 15.75 17.54 -0.86
N LEU A 142 15.41 18.66 -1.49
CA LEU A 142 14.32 19.55 -1.08
C LEU A 142 13.16 19.40 -2.06
N LEU A 143 12.01 18.92 -1.59
CA LEU A 143 10.79 18.85 -2.38
C LEU A 143 10.05 20.18 -2.35
N LEU A 144 9.57 20.64 -3.50
CA LEU A 144 8.75 21.85 -3.61
C LEU A 144 7.25 21.49 -3.52
N ASN A 145 6.43 22.40 -3.01
CA ASN A 145 5.00 22.14 -2.82
C ASN A 145 4.19 22.26 -4.12
N ASP A 146 3.93 21.13 -4.76
CA ASP A 146 3.07 21.05 -5.95
C ASP A 146 1.59 21.17 -5.59
N VAL A 147 0.92 22.18 -6.17
CA VAL A 147 -0.52 22.41 -5.97
C VAL A 147 -1.36 21.31 -6.63
N ALA A 148 -0.87 20.73 -7.72
CA ALA A 148 -1.62 19.74 -8.50
C ALA A 148 -1.70 18.39 -7.78
N ASP A 149 -0.63 17.97 -7.10
CA ASP A 149 -0.60 16.75 -6.28
C ASP A 149 0.15 16.98 -4.96
N PRO A 150 -0.48 17.67 -3.99
CA PRO A 150 0.21 18.00 -2.74
C PRO A 150 0.68 16.74 -2.01
N GLY A 151 1.86 16.75 -1.39
CA GLY A 151 2.40 15.57 -0.69
C GLY A 151 2.88 14.44 -1.60
N TYR A 152 2.71 14.54 -2.92
CA TYR A 152 3.47 13.74 -3.86
C TYR A 152 4.90 14.31 -3.96
N PRO A 153 5.94 13.46 -4.02
CA PRO A 153 7.30 13.92 -4.21
C PRO A 153 7.52 14.34 -5.66
N SER A 154 7.12 15.56 -6.01
CA SER A 154 7.42 16.20 -7.30
C SER A 154 8.40 17.34 -7.15
N PHE A 155 9.08 17.68 -8.25
CA PHE A 155 10.03 18.78 -8.34
C PHE A 155 11.14 18.75 -7.28
N PRO A 156 11.91 17.65 -7.19
CA PRO A 156 13.02 17.58 -6.26
C PRO A 156 14.12 18.58 -6.66
N VAL A 157 14.55 19.39 -5.70
CA VAL A 157 15.81 20.11 -5.78
C VAL A 157 16.89 19.24 -5.15
N ILE A 158 17.91 18.87 -5.91
CA ILE A 158 18.96 17.94 -5.51
C ILE A 158 20.27 18.69 -5.29
N ARG A 159 20.97 18.44 -4.17
CA ARG A 159 22.30 19.00 -3.92
C ARG A 159 23.29 18.49 -4.97
N ALA A 160 24.18 19.36 -5.45
CA ALA A 160 25.11 19.01 -6.53
C ALA A 160 26.09 17.87 -6.17
N SER A 161 26.38 17.64 -4.88
CA SER A 161 27.17 16.49 -4.43
C SER A 161 26.56 15.14 -4.84
N HIS A 162 25.26 15.07 -5.14
CA HIS A 162 24.63 13.91 -5.76
C HIS A 162 25.37 13.45 -7.02
N MET A 163 25.76 14.40 -7.88
CA MET A 163 26.42 14.11 -9.16
C MET A 163 27.84 13.55 -8.95
N LEU A 164 28.47 13.84 -7.81
CA LEU A 164 29.75 13.22 -7.44
C LEU A 164 29.58 11.77 -6.98
N ILE A 165 28.49 11.48 -6.27
CA ILE A 165 28.24 10.14 -5.73
C ILE A 165 27.82 9.19 -6.85
N HIS A 166 26.87 9.59 -7.70
CA HIS A 166 26.25 8.68 -8.67
C HIS A 166 26.63 8.94 -10.13
N ASN A 167 27.38 10.01 -10.42
CA ASN A 167 27.78 10.40 -11.78
C ASN A 167 26.62 10.59 -12.79
N SER A 168 25.39 10.67 -12.28
CA SER A 168 24.15 10.85 -13.02
C SER A 168 23.06 11.29 -12.05
N LEU A 169 22.00 11.93 -12.56
CA LEU A 169 20.87 12.34 -11.73
C LEU A 169 19.89 11.19 -11.47
N LEU A 170 19.68 10.33 -12.47
CA LEU A 170 18.75 9.20 -12.42
C LEU A 170 19.41 7.98 -13.07
N PRO A 171 19.10 6.76 -12.61
CA PRO A 171 19.51 5.55 -13.32
C PRO A 171 19.01 5.55 -14.77
N LYS A 172 19.83 5.03 -15.69
CA LYS A 172 19.56 5.02 -17.15
C LYS A 172 18.29 4.24 -17.53
N GLU A 173 17.80 3.38 -16.63
CA GLU A 173 16.60 2.57 -16.80
C GLU A 173 15.33 3.42 -16.77
N PHE A 174 15.36 4.60 -16.14
CA PHE A 174 14.23 5.53 -16.14
C PHE A 174 14.05 6.18 -17.52
N VAL A 175 12.81 6.16 -18.03
CA VAL A 175 12.48 6.76 -19.34
C VAL A 175 11.81 8.11 -19.16
N ASN A 176 10.62 8.15 -18.56
CA ASN A 176 9.87 9.41 -18.41
C ASN A 176 8.96 9.52 -17.19
N GLN A 177 8.92 8.51 -16.31
CA GLN A 177 8.15 8.56 -15.07
C GLN A 177 8.96 7.93 -13.93
N GLY A 178 8.69 8.38 -12.70
CA GLY A 178 9.22 7.75 -11.49
C GLY A 178 10.56 8.31 -11.00
N GLY A 179 11.19 9.25 -11.72
CA GLY A 179 12.44 9.88 -11.29
C GLY A 179 12.30 10.65 -9.97
N ASP A 180 11.31 11.54 -9.88
CA ASP A 180 11.06 12.34 -8.69
C ASP A 180 10.81 11.50 -7.41
N PRO A 181 9.88 10.50 -7.40
CA PRO A 181 9.71 9.66 -6.23
C PRO A 181 10.94 8.81 -5.92
N PHE A 182 11.72 8.38 -6.93
CA PHE A 182 12.96 7.65 -6.72
C PHE A 182 13.98 8.49 -5.94
N LEU A 183 14.24 9.72 -6.40
CA LEU A 183 15.15 10.65 -5.73
C LEU A 183 14.67 10.99 -4.31
N ALA A 184 13.38 11.26 -4.15
CA ALA A 184 12.81 11.55 -2.85
C ALA A 184 12.98 10.39 -1.87
N GLU A 185 12.71 9.15 -2.31
CA GLU A 185 12.91 7.97 -1.47
C GLU A 185 14.38 7.72 -1.16
N LEU A 186 15.28 7.84 -2.15
CA LEU A 186 16.73 7.70 -1.94
C LEU A 186 17.18 8.58 -0.77
N TYR A 187 16.86 9.87 -0.82
CA TYR A 187 17.26 10.81 0.21
C TYR A 187 16.43 10.74 1.49
N ARG A 188 15.24 10.14 1.44
CA ARG A 188 14.52 9.77 2.66
C ARG A 188 15.28 8.68 3.44
N ARG A 189 15.95 7.76 2.73
CA ARG A 189 16.75 6.67 3.33
C ARG A 189 18.06 7.16 3.92
N SER A 190 18.67 8.22 3.41
CA SER A 190 19.84 8.85 4.05
C SER A 190 19.47 9.89 5.12
N GLY A 191 18.17 10.20 5.27
CA GLY A 191 17.69 11.26 6.18
C GLY A 191 17.88 12.67 5.64
N GLY A 192 18.34 12.83 4.39
CA GLY A 192 18.57 14.10 3.72
C GLY A 192 17.39 14.63 2.90
N LEU A 193 16.14 14.27 3.24
CA LEU A 193 14.93 14.75 2.57
C LEU A 193 14.19 15.79 3.41
N LYS A 194 13.80 16.91 2.79
CA LYS A 194 12.90 17.92 3.38
C LYS A 194 11.86 18.39 2.37
N MET A 195 10.71 18.83 2.87
CA MET A 195 9.67 19.49 2.08
C MET A 195 9.68 21.00 2.35
N CYS A 196 9.72 21.83 1.30
CA CYS A 196 9.58 23.27 1.39
C CYS A 196 8.13 23.68 1.17
N ARG A 197 7.49 24.26 2.19
CA ARG A 197 6.10 24.73 2.11
C ARG A 197 5.97 26.19 1.67
N ASP A 198 7.04 26.95 1.84
CA ASP A 198 7.09 28.37 1.48
C ASP A 198 7.25 28.57 -0.03
N ILE A 199 7.61 27.51 -0.76
CA ILE A 199 7.74 27.51 -2.21
C ILE A 199 6.69 26.59 -2.80
N THR A 200 5.82 27.17 -3.62
CA THR A 200 4.70 26.49 -4.26
C THR A 200 4.91 26.43 -5.76
N VAL A 201 4.73 25.24 -6.34
CA VAL A 201 4.78 24.98 -7.78
C VAL A 201 3.35 24.81 -8.30
N PHE A 202 3.01 25.57 -9.32
CA PHE A 202 1.79 25.44 -10.09
C PHE A 202 2.11 24.72 -11.39
N ASN A 203 1.73 23.45 -11.44
CA ASN A 203 1.92 22.58 -12.58
C ASN A 203 0.63 22.50 -13.40
N LYS A 204 0.66 22.91 -14.68
CA LYS A 204 -0.55 22.95 -15.52
C LYS A 204 -0.92 21.60 -16.14
N VAL A 205 0.07 20.82 -16.59
CA VAL A 205 -0.15 19.58 -17.36
C VAL A 205 0.29 18.34 -16.58
N GLY A 206 1.21 18.47 -15.62
CA GLY A 206 1.70 17.35 -14.83
C GLY A 206 0.86 16.98 -13.59
N GLY A 207 1.31 15.92 -12.90
CA GLY A 207 0.66 15.28 -11.74
C GLY A 207 0.11 13.87 -12.05
N ILE A 208 -0.25 13.10 -11.01
CA ILE A 208 -0.96 11.81 -11.16
C ILE A 208 -2.43 12.08 -11.47
N GLN A 209 -2.68 12.79 -12.58
CA GLN A 209 -4.02 12.89 -13.13
C GLN A 209 -4.36 11.54 -13.76
N LEU A 210 -5.50 10.96 -13.37
CA LEU A 210 -6.03 9.73 -13.94
C LEU A 210 -6.94 10.03 -15.13
N PRO A 211 -7.03 9.12 -16.12
CA PRO A 211 -8.04 9.21 -17.18
C PRO A 211 -9.45 9.23 -16.55
N GLY A 212 -10.03 10.42 -16.36
CA GLY A 212 -11.28 10.62 -15.61
C GLY A 212 -11.32 11.96 -14.86
N ASP A 213 -10.16 12.51 -14.47
CA ASP A 213 -10.09 13.81 -13.81
C ASP A 213 -10.54 14.94 -14.75
N LYS A 214 -11.35 15.89 -14.25
CA LYS A 214 -11.82 17.05 -15.05
C LYS A 214 -10.69 17.90 -15.65
N GLN A 215 -9.50 17.80 -15.08
CA GLN A 215 -8.30 18.53 -15.51
C GLN A 215 -7.30 17.62 -16.25
N TYR A 216 -7.66 16.37 -16.56
CA TYR A 216 -6.77 15.43 -17.24
C TYR A 216 -6.36 15.96 -18.62
N VAL A 217 -5.08 16.27 -18.76
CA VAL A 217 -4.47 16.56 -20.05
C VAL A 217 -3.72 15.32 -20.52
N LEU A 218 -3.95 14.89 -21.76
CA LEU A 218 -3.23 13.75 -22.34
C LEU A 218 -1.72 14.07 -22.35
N PRO A 219 -0.87 13.22 -21.75
CA PRO A 219 0.56 13.49 -21.69
C PRO A 219 1.17 13.47 -23.10
N ARG A 220 2.16 14.33 -23.34
CA ARG A 220 2.89 14.42 -24.63
C ARG A 220 3.44 13.07 -25.07
N TYR A 221 3.95 12.29 -24.12
CA TYR A 221 4.47 10.94 -24.34
C TYR A 221 3.67 9.91 -23.54
N PRO A 222 3.53 8.67 -24.03
CA PRO A 222 3.01 7.58 -23.22
C PRO A 222 3.82 7.44 -21.93
N ARG A 223 3.13 7.43 -20.79
CA ARG A 223 3.76 7.26 -19.47
C ARG A 223 4.38 5.86 -19.37
N ARG A 224 5.68 5.78 -19.10
CA ARG A 224 6.43 4.54 -18.92
C ARG A 224 7.00 4.49 -17.51
N TYR A 225 6.40 3.65 -16.68
CA TYR A 225 6.88 3.36 -15.33
C TYR A 225 7.84 2.19 -15.36
N LEU A 226 8.91 2.28 -14.57
CA LEU A 226 9.82 1.17 -14.37
C LEU A 226 9.15 0.08 -13.52
N ASP A 227 9.54 -1.17 -13.73
CA ASP A 227 9.11 -2.27 -12.85
C ASP A 227 9.48 -1.96 -11.39
N LYS A 228 8.52 -2.11 -10.47
CA LYS A 228 8.72 -1.80 -9.06
C LYS A 228 9.86 -2.61 -8.44
N GLY A 229 10.02 -3.88 -8.84
CA GLY A 229 11.12 -4.71 -8.36
C GLY A 229 12.48 -4.16 -8.77
N LEU A 230 12.60 -3.64 -10.00
CA LEU A 230 13.80 -2.94 -10.46
C LEU A 230 14.01 -1.61 -9.72
N VAL A 231 12.96 -0.82 -9.48
CA VAL A 231 13.06 0.42 -8.68
C VAL A 231 13.62 0.13 -7.28
N LEU A 232 13.08 -0.88 -6.59
CA LEU A 232 13.55 -1.26 -5.25
C LEU A 232 15.01 -1.71 -5.25
N LYS A 233 15.44 -2.45 -6.29
CA LYS A 233 16.85 -2.86 -6.45
C LYS A 233 17.77 -1.66 -6.68
N LEU A 234 17.38 -0.73 -7.54
CA LEU A 234 18.14 0.49 -7.80
C LEU A 234 18.26 1.35 -6.54
N LEU A 235 17.19 1.47 -5.75
CA LEU A 235 17.24 2.16 -4.45
C LEU A 235 18.22 1.49 -3.48
N GLU A 236 18.19 0.15 -3.36
CA GLU A 236 19.15 -0.58 -2.52
C GLU A 236 20.60 -0.46 -3.01
N GLN A 237 20.81 -0.29 -4.32
CA GLN A 237 22.14 -0.06 -4.89
C GLN A 237 22.62 1.36 -4.60
N TRP A 238 21.84 2.37 -4.95
CA TRP A 238 22.25 3.78 -4.81
C TRP A 238 22.38 4.17 -3.33
N SER A 239 21.52 3.68 -2.43
CA SER A 239 21.73 3.89 -0.98
C SER A 239 23.06 3.31 -0.48
N ARG A 240 23.55 2.20 -1.06
CA ARG A 240 24.87 1.64 -0.69
C ARG A 240 26.03 2.47 -1.25
N GLU A 241 25.86 3.05 -2.43
CA GLU A 241 26.84 3.98 -3.01
C GLU A 241 26.96 5.25 -2.15
N GLU A 242 25.83 5.80 -1.67
CA GLU A 242 25.80 6.91 -0.70
C GLU A 242 26.53 6.53 0.59
N ASP A 243 26.15 5.42 1.22
CA ASP A 243 26.80 4.93 2.43
C ASP A 243 28.32 4.78 2.23
N ALA A 244 28.77 4.22 1.11
CA ALA A 244 30.18 4.04 0.81
C ALA A 244 30.93 5.37 0.60
N ALA A 245 30.29 6.33 -0.07
CA ALA A 245 30.83 7.68 -0.25
C ALA A 245 31.03 8.40 1.11
N HIS A 246 30.07 8.25 2.03
CA HIS A 246 30.18 8.79 3.39
C HIS A 246 31.32 8.18 4.20
N HIS A 247 31.43 6.85 4.18
CA HIS A 247 32.51 6.16 4.90
C HIS A 247 33.89 6.56 4.38
N SER A 248 34.03 6.70 3.06
CA SER A 248 35.27 7.13 2.43
C SER A 248 35.62 8.57 2.85
N ALA A 249 34.67 9.49 2.77
CA ALA A 249 34.89 10.90 3.12
C ALA A 249 35.21 11.12 4.60
N GLY A 250 34.56 10.37 5.51
CA GLY A 250 34.82 10.45 6.96
C GLY A 250 36.22 9.97 7.38
N GLN A 251 36.77 8.96 6.70
CA GLN A 251 38.14 8.47 6.96
C GLN A 251 39.23 9.50 6.59
N TYR A 252 38.97 10.36 5.59
CA TYR A 252 39.92 11.40 5.19
C TYR A 252 39.96 12.58 6.18
N ASP A 253 38.83 12.92 6.83
CA ASP A 253 38.76 14.01 7.81
C ASP A 253 39.47 13.64 9.13
N GLU A 254 39.40 12.35 9.54
CA GLU A 254 40.11 11.86 10.74
C GLU A 254 41.64 11.74 10.57
N CYS A 255 42.14 11.51 9.35
CA CYS A 255 43.58 11.41 9.09
C CYS A 255 44.31 12.76 8.92
N GLY A 256 43.59 13.89 8.96
CA GLY A 256 44.20 15.23 8.87
C GLY A 256 44.97 15.51 7.56
N MET A 257 44.80 14.68 6.52
CA MET A 257 45.46 14.88 5.23
C MET A 257 44.62 15.81 4.35
N THR A 258 45.16 16.99 4.05
CA THR A 258 44.63 17.89 3.02
C THR A 258 44.52 17.18 1.68
N LEU A 259 43.35 17.25 1.04
CA LEU A 259 43.09 16.79 -0.32
C LEU A 259 44.13 17.35 -1.32
N SER A 260 45.16 16.57 -1.62
CA SER A 260 45.89 16.67 -2.88
C SER A 260 45.34 15.59 -3.79
N ALA A 261 44.67 15.99 -4.88
CA ALA A 261 44.10 15.09 -5.87
C ALA A 261 45.15 14.07 -6.39
N PRO A 262 44.77 12.83 -6.74
CA PRO A 262 45.69 11.87 -7.34
C PRO A 262 46.05 12.35 -8.75
N ARG A 263 47.33 12.65 -8.97
CA ARG A 263 47.82 13.25 -10.22
C ARG A 263 48.39 12.24 -11.23
N GLU A 264 48.11 10.95 -11.09
CA GLU A 264 48.74 9.94 -11.95
C GLU A 264 47.72 8.91 -12.45
N ALA A 265 47.29 9.07 -13.71
CA ALA A 265 46.92 7.96 -14.61
C ALA A 265 46.50 8.43 -16.04
N ILE A 266 47.05 9.48 -16.64
CA ILE A 266 46.86 9.74 -18.09
C ILE A 266 48.11 10.39 -18.69
N GLU A 267 49.24 9.70 -18.75
CA GLU A 267 50.28 9.98 -19.77
C GLU A 267 51.04 8.70 -20.11
N SER A 268 50.57 7.98 -21.13
CA SER A 268 51.47 7.19 -21.97
C SER A 268 50.91 7.15 -23.39
N HIS A 269 51.28 8.13 -24.21
CA HIS A 269 51.63 7.95 -25.62
C HIS A 269 52.15 9.29 -26.16
N SER A 270 53.46 9.37 -26.25
CA SER A 270 54.23 10.45 -26.83
C SER A 270 54.05 10.51 -28.34
N GLY A 271 53.66 11.67 -28.86
CA GLY A 271 53.77 12.03 -30.27
C GLY A 271 53.99 13.54 -30.39
N MET A 272 55.21 13.91 -30.79
CA MET A 272 55.73 15.28 -30.93
C MET A 272 54.78 16.24 -31.66
N PHE A 273 54.52 17.42 -31.08
CA PHE A 273 54.44 18.69 -31.81
C PHE A 273 54.73 19.86 -30.84
N ASN A 274 55.71 20.69 -31.19
CA ASN A 274 55.95 22.01 -30.61
C ASN A 274 54.79 22.92 -31.00
N ASP A 275 54.15 23.62 -30.04
CA ASP A 275 53.84 25.03 -30.26
C ASP A 275 53.60 25.82 -28.96
N SER A 276 54.12 27.03 -29.00
CA SER A 276 54.06 28.10 -28.02
C SER A 276 52.68 28.75 -27.98
N SER A 277 51.81 28.30 -27.08
CA SER A 277 50.59 29.03 -26.68
C SER A 277 50.01 28.43 -25.39
N ARG A 278 50.66 28.72 -24.24
CA ARG A 278 50.28 28.12 -22.95
C ARG A 278 50.08 29.13 -21.80
N HIS A 279 49.69 30.36 -22.11
CA HIS A 279 49.49 31.39 -21.08
C HIS A 279 48.03 31.87 -20.85
N GLU A 280 47.02 31.28 -21.51
CA GLU A 280 45.61 31.72 -21.36
C GLU A 280 44.61 30.65 -20.89
N LEU A 281 45.05 29.45 -20.49
CA LEU A 281 44.17 28.34 -20.09
C LEU A 281 44.17 28.01 -18.59
N LEU A 282 44.91 28.75 -17.76
CA LEU A 282 45.03 28.48 -16.32
C LEU A 282 43.97 29.18 -15.45
N GLY A 283 43.06 29.95 -16.06
CA GLY A 283 42.00 30.68 -15.34
C GLY A 283 40.79 29.82 -14.93
N ASN A 284 40.47 28.77 -15.71
CA ASN A 284 39.25 27.96 -15.51
C ASN A 284 39.45 26.68 -14.69
N GLN A 285 40.68 26.26 -14.38
CA GLN A 285 40.91 25.05 -13.57
C GLN A 285 40.80 25.30 -12.05
N ARG A 286 41.03 26.54 -11.59
CA ARG A 286 40.96 26.85 -10.15
C ARG A 286 39.56 26.87 -9.57
N SER A 287 38.53 27.12 -10.37
CA SER A 287 37.13 27.12 -9.92
C SER A 287 36.55 25.70 -9.80
N SER A 288 36.99 24.76 -10.64
CA SER A 288 36.52 23.36 -10.55
C SER A 288 37.15 22.60 -9.37
N GLU A 289 38.40 22.90 -9.01
CA GLU A 289 39.09 22.29 -7.85
C GLU A 289 38.44 22.71 -6.51
N THR A 290 38.06 23.97 -6.33
CA THR A 290 37.41 24.45 -5.10
C THR A 290 36.00 23.90 -4.91
N VAL A 291 35.24 23.73 -6.00
CA VAL A 291 33.88 23.15 -5.96
C VAL A 291 33.95 21.66 -5.64
N GLY A 292 34.89 20.92 -6.23
CA GLY A 292 35.14 19.52 -5.90
C GLY A 292 35.49 19.32 -4.42
N MET A 293 36.29 20.20 -3.84
CA MET A 293 36.64 20.16 -2.41
C MET A 293 35.47 20.52 -1.48
N ALA A 294 34.62 21.50 -1.84
CA ALA A 294 33.45 21.87 -1.06
C ALA A 294 32.40 20.74 -1.05
N ALA A 295 32.13 20.17 -2.22
CA ALA A 295 31.20 19.05 -2.34
C ALA A 295 31.72 17.76 -1.67
N ALA A 296 33.03 17.51 -1.68
CA ALA A 296 33.64 16.40 -0.92
C ALA A 296 33.51 16.58 0.61
N ARG A 297 33.64 17.81 1.13
CA ARG A 297 33.40 18.13 2.54
C ARG A 297 31.93 17.94 2.94
N ASP A 298 31.00 18.23 2.03
CA ASP A 298 29.57 18.00 2.26
C ASP A 298 29.22 16.51 2.33
N VAL A 299 29.92 15.66 1.58
CA VAL A 299 29.76 14.19 1.69
C VAL A 299 30.26 13.67 3.05
N ALA A 300 31.31 14.26 3.63
CA ALA A 300 31.83 13.84 4.94
C ALA A 300 30.91 14.17 6.14
N ARG A 301 29.98 15.14 5.98
CA ARG A 301 29.16 15.68 7.08
C ARG A 301 27.79 15.03 7.25
N GLN A 302 27.43 14.10 6.39
CA GLN A 302 26.05 13.58 6.32
C GLN A 302 25.69 12.58 7.42
N GLY A 303 24.39 12.57 7.74
CA GLY A 303 23.79 11.76 8.79
C GLY A 303 23.79 10.25 8.51
N LYS A 304 23.49 9.49 9.55
CA LYS A 304 23.42 8.03 9.55
C LYS A 304 22.16 7.54 8.81
N GLY A 305 22.29 6.48 8.01
CA GLY A 305 21.18 5.86 7.27
C GLY A 305 19.92 5.59 8.12
N CYS A 306 18.76 5.80 7.50
CA CYS A 306 17.43 5.83 8.08
C CYS A 306 16.54 4.70 7.55
N THR A 307 15.78 4.04 8.43
CA THR A 307 14.78 3.06 7.99
C THR A 307 13.51 3.76 7.57
N THR A 308 13.15 3.61 6.30
CA THR A 308 11.93 4.21 5.74
C THR A 308 10.74 3.26 5.89
N VAL A 309 9.64 3.77 6.42
CA VAL A 309 8.41 3.01 6.66
C VAL A 309 7.24 3.78 6.09
N ASP A 310 6.37 3.12 5.34
CA ASP A 310 5.07 3.69 4.96
C ASP A 310 3.95 2.93 5.65
N ILE A 311 3.06 3.67 6.32
CA ILE A 311 1.84 3.13 6.93
C ILE A 311 0.70 3.25 5.91
N LEU A 312 0.14 2.12 5.50
CA LEU A 312 -0.82 1.99 4.43
C LEU A 312 -2.22 1.70 5.01
N ILE A 313 -3.12 2.66 4.86
CA ILE A 313 -4.46 2.64 5.47
C ILE A 313 -5.53 2.62 4.36
N PRO A 314 -6.10 1.46 4.01
CA PRO A 314 -7.31 1.41 3.21
C PRO A 314 -8.49 1.90 4.07
N SER A 315 -9.25 2.88 3.59
CA SER A 315 -10.38 3.43 4.35
C SER A 315 -11.65 3.47 3.51
N TYR A 316 -12.72 2.89 4.05
CA TYR A 316 -14.08 3.07 3.51
C TYR A 316 -14.85 4.14 4.30
N ARG A 317 -14.56 4.34 5.59
CA ARG A 317 -15.34 5.24 6.45
C ARG A 317 -14.91 6.70 6.36
N ALA A 318 -13.67 6.95 5.96
CA ALA A 318 -13.07 8.29 5.87
C ALA A 318 -13.24 9.13 7.16
N GLU A 319 -13.18 8.50 8.34
CA GLU A 319 -13.37 9.20 9.61
C GLU A 319 -12.12 10.02 9.96
N VAL A 320 -12.15 11.31 9.62
CA VAL A 320 -10.98 12.20 9.71
C VAL A 320 -10.33 12.21 11.10
N LYS A 321 -11.13 12.23 12.18
CA LYS A 321 -10.59 12.24 13.55
C LYS A 321 -9.85 10.94 13.90
N ALA A 322 -10.37 9.80 13.45
CA ALA A 322 -9.74 8.50 13.66
C ALA A 322 -8.41 8.44 12.90
N LEU A 323 -8.40 8.81 11.62
CA LEU A 323 -7.19 8.86 10.80
C LEU A 323 -6.14 9.83 11.36
N GLU A 324 -6.55 11.03 11.78
CA GLU A 324 -5.67 11.98 12.47
C GLU A 324 -5.05 11.37 13.73
N THR A 325 -5.82 10.64 14.53
CA THR A 325 -5.35 9.99 15.75
C THR A 325 -4.35 8.88 15.43
N MET A 326 -4.67 8.00 14.47
CA MET A 326 -3.76 6.95 14.00
C MET A 326 -2.41 7.52 13.57
N MET A 327 -2.41 8.59 12.77
CA MET A 327 -1.18 9.23 12.33
C MET A 327 -0.42 9.87 13.50
N LYS A 328 -1.11 10.46 14.47
CA LYS A 328 -0.48 11.05 15.66
C LYS A 328 0.21 10.01 16.54
N GLU A 329 -0.46 8.89 16.79
CA GLU A 329 0.07 7.81 17.64
C GLU A 329 1.18 7.04 16.92
N SER A 330 1.07 6.83 15.60
CA SER A 330 2.09 6.12 14.82
C SER A 330 3.29 6.98 14.39
N ASP A 331 3.30 8.27 14.70
CA ASP A 331 4.42 9.17 14.40
C ASP A 331 5.59 8.87 15.33
N SER A 332 6.56 8.09 14.84
CA SER A 332 7.75 7.74 15.61
C SER A 332 8.61 8.98 15.87
N ARG A 333 9.02 9.18 17.13
CA ARG A 333 9.97 10.23 17.52
C ARG A 333 11.43 9.78 17.45
N ILE A 334 11.72 8.67 16.78
CA ILE A 334 13.06 8.09 16.73
C ILE A 334 13.86 8.72 15.60
N SER A 335 15.10 9.09 15.89
CA SER A 335 15.98 9.82 14.98
C SER A 335 16.44 9.04 13.74
N ASP A 336 16.21 7.72 13.67
CA ASP A 336 16.68 6.84 12.58
C ASP A 336 15.53 6.12 11.84
N VAL A 337 14.32 6.69 11.88
CA VAL A 337 13.12 6.20 11.20
C VAL A 337 12.39 7.34 10.50
N ALA A 338 12.11 7.17 9.20
CA ALA A 338 11.32 8.12 8.42
C ALA A 338 9.96 7.48 8.09
N VAL A 339 8.90 7.95 8.77
CA VAL A 339 7.54 7.44 8.61
C VAL A 339 6.74 8.27 7.60
N GLY A 340 6.18 7.61 6.59
CA GLY A 340 5.18 8.14 5.68
C GLY A 340 3.82 7.45 5.87
N TRP A 341 2.76 8.05 5.31
CA TRP A 341 1.40 7.52 5.35
C TRP A 341 0.77 7.56 3.96
N GLY A 342 0.22 6.42 3.54
CA GLY A 342 -0.67 6.33 2.39
C GLY A 342 -2.07 6.03 2.87
N ILE A 343 -3.04 6.86 2.49
CA ILE A 343 -4.46 6.65 2.78
C ILE A 343 -5.22 6.66 1.46
N VAL A 344 -5.98 5.60 1.18
CA VAL A 344 -6.86 5.56 0.01
C VAL A 344 -8.29 5.39 0.48
N ILE A 345 -9.14 6.34 0.12
CA ILE A 345 -10.57 6.35 0.41
C ILE A 345 -11.32 5.61 -0.70
N ASP A 346 -11.94 4.49 -0.36
CA ASP A 346 -12.71 3.63 -1.28
C ASP A 346 -14.23 3.79 -1.13
N ASP A 347 -14.68 5.01 -0.79
CA ASP A 347 -16.09 5.37 -0.75
C ASP A 347 -16.41 6.41 -1.84
N PRO A 348 -17.11 6.03 -2.92
CA PRO A 348 -17.50 6.98 -3.96
C PRO A 348 -18.47 8.05 -3.44
N LEU A 349 -19.17 7.78 -2.33
CA LEU A 349 -20.12 8.70 -1.70
C LEU A 349 -19.48 9.59 -0.61
N CYS A 350 -18.15 9.51 -0.43
CA CYS A 350 -17.44 10.33 0.54
C CYS A 350 -17.79 11.83 0.37
N PRO A 351 -18.32 12.51 1.40
CA PRO A 351 -18.74 13.91 1.29
C PRO A 351 -17.61 14.85 0.87
N ILE A 352 -17.93 15.88 0.06
CA ILE A 352 -16.96 16.88 -0.41
C ILE A 352 -16.22 17.55 0.77
N ALA A 353 -16.95 17.93 1.82
CA ALA A 353 -16.35 18.53 3.03
C ALA A 353 -15.33 17.61 3.73
N VAL A 354 -15.53 16.28 3.68
CA VAL A 354 -14.56 15.32 4.22
C VAL A 354 -13.33 15.27 3.31
N LYS A 355 -13.51 15.23 1.98
CA LYS A 355 -12.40 15.28 1.00
C LYS A 355 -11.56 16.53 1.18
N GLU A 356 -12.19 17.70 1.33
CA GLU A 356 -11.50 18.97 1.55
C GLU A 356 -10.72 18.97 2.86
N ARG A 357 -11.31 18.48 3.96
CA ARG A 357 -10.62 18.40 5.24
C ARG A 357 -9.42 17.46 5.21
N LEU A 358 -9.53 16.32 4.53
CA LEU A 358 -8.42 15.41 4.31
C LEU A 358 -7.30 16.07 3.48
N LYS A 359 -7.65 16.80 2.41
CA LYS A 359 -6.67 17.59 1.64
C LYS A 359 -5.98 18.67 2.49
N CYS A 360 -6.73 19.38 3.34
CA CYS A 360 -6.14 20.34 4.29
C CYS A 360 -5.17 19.67 5.26
N LEU A 361 -5.50 18.46 5.73
CA LEU A 361 -4.65 17.69 6.64
C LEU A 361 -3.34 17.24 5.96
N GLN A 362 -3.42 16.75 4.73
CA GLN A 362 -2.27 16.43 3.86
C GLN A 362 -1.34 17.63 3.69
N ASN A 363 -1.90 18.82 3.55
CA ASN A 363 -1.13 20.05 3.37
C ASN A 363 -0.66 20.67 4.68
N SER A 364 -1.00 20.12 5.84
CA SER A 364 -0.63 20.70 7.14
C SER A 364 0.88 20.62 7.40
N ALA A 365 1.41 21.53 8.23
CA ALA A 365 2.84 21.58 8.57
C ALA A 365 3.39 20.25 9.09
N ARG A 366 2.55 19.48 9.77
CA ARG A 366 2.92 18.20 10.39
C ARG A 366 3.08 17.06 9.38
N PHE A 367 2.26 17.05 8.33
CA PHE A 367 2.13 15.89 7.44
C PHE A 367 2.54 16.16 5.99
N CYS A 368 2.86 17.40 5.66
CA CYS A 368 3.29 17.80 4.32
C CYS A 368 4.52 16.99 3.86
N GLY A 369 4.46 16.40 2.67
CA GLY A 369 5.50 15.53 2.11
C GLY A 369 5.57 14.13 2.74
N ARG A 370 4.78 13.84 3.79
CA ARG A 370 4.74 12.54 4.48
C ARG A 370 3.40 11.83 4.34
N LEU A 371 2.32 12.55 4.03
CA LEU A 371 0.96 12.00 3.89
C LEU A 371 0.49 12.08 2.44
N LYS A 372 0.05 10.95 1.89
CA LYS A 372 -0.58 10.83 0.56
C LYS A 372 -2.01 10.35 0.74
N ILE A 373 -2.99 11.15 0.30
CA ILE A 373 -4.41 10.80 0.33
C ILE A 373 -4.91 10.68 -1.11
N ARG A 374 -5.57 9.57 -1.40
CA ARG A 374 -6.23 9.30 -2.69
C ARG A 374 -7.69 8.93 -2.48
N PHE A 375 -8.44 9.06 -3.56
CA PHE A 375 -9.85 8.69 -3.61
C PHE A 375 -10.07 7.76 -4.80
N HIS A 376 -10.92 6.75 -4.64
CA HIS A 376 -11.48 6.01 -5.77
C HIS A 376 -12.83 6.59 -6.19
N GLU A 377 -13.07 6.59 -7.50
CA GLU A 377 -14.35 7.03 -8.08
C GLU A 377 -15.47 6.00 -7.90
N LYS A 378 -15.10 4.74 -7.64
CA LYS A 378 -16.00 3.61 -7.41
C LYS A 378 -15.43 2.75 -6.29
N ASN A 379 -16.29 2.08 -5.54
CA ASN A 379 -15.86 1.07 -4.58
C ASN A 379 -15.19 -0.10 -5.32
N VAL A 380 -13.86 -0.20 -5.22
CA VAL A 380 -13.06 -1.27 -5.84
C VAL A 380 -12.76 -2.42 -4.88
N GLY A 381 -12.94 -2.22 -3.57
CA GLY A 381 -12.74 -3.21 -2.52
C GLY A 381 -11.34 -3.19 -1.92
N ALA A 382 -11.22 -3.78 -0.72
CA ALA A 382 -10.03 -3.69 0.12
C ALA A 382 -8.73 -4.16 -0.57
N SER A 383 -8.76 -5.29 -1.30
CA SER A 383 -7.58 -5.80 -2.02
C SER A 383 -7.05 -4.80 -3.06
N ALA A 384 -7.93 -4.20 -3.86
CA ALA A 384 -7.55 -3.23 -4.88
C ALA A 384 -7.03 -1.93 -4.25
N THR A 385 -7.67 -1.46 -3.18
CA THR A 385 -7.22 -0.29 -2.41
C THR A 385 -5.84 -0.51 -1.80
N ARG A 386 -5.58 -1.67 -1.18
CA ARG A 386 -4.25 -2.04 -0.65
C ARG A 386 -3.22 -2.17 -1.77
N ASN A 387 -3.59 -2.70 -2.93
CA ASN A 387 -2.70 -2.77 -4.09
C ASN A 387 -2.29 -1.38 -4.58
N ARG A 388 -3.22 -0.43 -4.66
CA ARG A 388 -2.90 0.97 -5.00
C ARG A 388 -1.93 1.59 -3.99
N LEU A 389 -2.18 1.39 -2.70
CA LEU A 389 -1.26 1.82 -1.63
C LEU A 389 0.14 1.23 -1.80
N LEU A 390 0.23 -0.06 -2.12
CA LEU A 390 1.50 -0.74 -2.41
C LEU A 390 2.16 -0.20 -3.69
N ASP A 391 1.42 0.19 -4.72
CA ASP A 391 1.99 0.79 -5.94
C ASP A 391 2.63 2.15 -5.66
N GLU A 392 2.05 2.95 -4.78
CA GLU A 392 2.53 4.29 -4.45
C GLU A 392 3.64 4.30 -3.37
N SER A 393 3.96 3.14 -2.78
CA SER A 393 4.97 2.97 -1.74
C SER A 393 6.22 2.26 -2.26
N ILE A 394 7.37 2.93 -2.08
CA ILE A 394 8.73 2.41 -2.37
C ILE A 394 9.65 2.46 -1.13
N ALA A 395 9.06 2.64 0.06
CA ALA A 395 9.74 2.53 1.35
C ALA A 395 10.45 1.19 1.53
N HIS A 396 11.38 1.08 2.49
CA HIS A 396 11.94 -0.22 2.89
C HIS A 396 10.85 -1.18 3.37
N TYR A 397 9.94 -0.69 4.22
CA TYR A 397 8.87 -1.48 4.81
C TYR A 397 7.51 -0.81 4.67
N ALA A 398 6.48 -1.63 4.48
CA ALA A 398 5.08 -1.20 4.49
C ALA A 398 4.37 -1.82 5.70
N ILE A 399 3.67 -1.00 6.49
CA ILE A 399 2.83 -1.44 7.60
C ILE A 399 1.37 -1.24 7.20
N PHE A 400 0.54 -2.28 7.26
CA PHE A 400 -0.89 -2.17 7.06
C PHE A 400 -1.60 -1.95 8.38
N LEU A 401 -2.52 -0.98 8.40
CA LEU A 401 -3.46 -0.73 9.48
C LEU A 401 -4.85 -0.52 8.90
N ASP A 402 -5.88 -1.09 9.54
CA ASP A 402 -7.28 -0.81 9.17
C ASP A 402 -7.71 0.58 9.71
N ASP A 403 -8.69 1.23 9.08
CA ASP A 403 -9.10 2.60 9.44
C ASP A 403 -9.87 2.72 10.78
N ASP A 404 -10.02 1.64 11.56
CA ASP A 404 -10.62 1.59 12.91
C ASP A 404 -9.63 1.27 14.01
N VAL A 405 -8.39 0.88 13.68
CA VAL A 405 -7.44 0.54 14.73
C VAL A 405 -6.82 1.79 15.31
N ILE A 406 -6.51 1.74 16.60
CA ILE A 406 -5.66 2.72 17.28
C ILE A 406 -4.33 2.01 17.50
N PRO A 407 -3.25 2.38 16.77
CA PRO A 407 -1.94 1.81 17.01
C PRO A 407 -1.41 2.27 18.38
N ASP A 408 -0.65 1.41 19.07
CA ASP A 408 0.14 1.83 20.22
C ASP A 408 1.21 2.84 19.76
N ALA A 409 1.52 3.83 20.61
CA ALA A 409 2.50 4.86 20.28
C ALA A 409 3.90 4.31 19.96
N SER A 410 4.22 3.10 20.46
CA SER A 410 5.46 2.40 20.19
C SER A 410 5.41 1.45 18.98
N LEU A 411 4.27 1.31 18.29
CA LEU A 411 4.08 0.29 17.24
C LEU A 411 5.18 0.33 16.17
N VAL A 412 5.47 1.51 15.61
CA VAL A 412 6.48 1.66 14.56
C VAL A 412 7.88 1.38 15.12
N GLN A 413 8.16 1.83 16.34
CA GLN A 413 9.44 1.59 17.01
C GLN A 413 9.72 0.10 17.16
N GLU A 414 8.73 -0.66 17.63
CA GLU A 414 8.87 -2.08 17.91
C GLU A 414 9.05 -2.88 16.61
N TYR A 415 8.34 -2.52 15.54
CA TYR A 415 8.57 -3.10 14.22
C TYR A 415 10.00 -2.82 13.71
N VAL A 416 10.45 -1.57 13.75
CA VAL A 416 11.77 -1.19 13.24
C VAL A 416 12.92 -1.89 13.98
N LYS A 417 12.80 -2.07 15.30
CA LYS A 417 13.79 -2.86 16.07
C LYS A 417 13.97 -4.25 15.48
N VAL A 418 12.88 -4.90 15.11
CA VAL A 418 12.89 -6.25 14.55
C VAL A 418 13.34 -6.24 13.08
N PHE A 419 12.94 -5.26 12.27
CA PHE A 419 13.41 -5.08 10.90
C PHE A 419 14.94 -5.04 10.82
N LYS A 420 15.57 -4.26 11.71
CA LYS A 420 17.03 -4.12 11.79
C LYS A 420 17.71 -5.39 12.29
N SER A 421 17.08 -6.10 13.23
CA SER A 421 17.62 -7.33 13.82
C SER A 421 17.50 -8.54 12.88
N TYR A 422 16.52 -8.52 11.98
CA TYR A 422 16.21 -9.64 11.07
C TYR A 422 16.00 -9.14 9.62
N PRO A 423 17.05 -8.59 8.97
CA PRO A 423 16.94 -7.96 7.65
C PRO A 423 16.54 -8.92 6.51
N ASN A 424 16.69 -10.23 6.73
CA ASN A 424 16.28 -11.28 5.79
C ASN A 424 14.82 -11.68 5.93
N CYS A 425 14.12 -11.23 6.99
CA CYS A 425 12.71 -11.54 7.18
C CYS A 425 11.85 -10.59 6.34
N THR A 426 10.89 -11.15 5.59
CA THR A 426 10.05 -10.38 4.67
C THR A 426 8.70 -9.99 5.25
N GLY A 427 8.28 -10.58 6.37
CA GLY A 427 6.96 -10.34 6.96
C GLY A 427 6.95 -10.43 8.50
N PHE A 428 6.17 -9.55 9.11
CA PHE A 428 6.09 -9.35 10.56
C PHE A 428 4.64 -9.13 10.97
N ALA A 429 4.26 -9.63 12.14
CA ALA A 429 2.89 -9.54 12.63
C ALA A 429 2.87 -8.96 14.05
N GLY A 430 2.05 -7.94 14.28
CA GLY A 430 1.78 -7.36 15.59
C GLY A 430 0.39 -7.76 16.08
N PRO A 431 0.16 -7.85 17.39
CA PRO A 431 -1.16 -8.17 17.90
C PRO A 431 -2.11 -6.97 17.72
N THR A 432 -3.36 -7.26 17.37
CA THR A 432 -4.48 -6.32 17.42
C THR A 432 -5.47 -6.77 18.48
N TYR A 433 -5.52 -6.05 19.59
CA TYR A 433 -6.38 -6.40 20.71
C TYR A 433 -7.81 -5.94 20.47
N LEU A 434 -8.75 -6.89 20.59
CA LEU A 434 -10.16 -6.59 20.73
C LEU A 434 -10.50 -6.34 22.20
N PRO A 435 -11.36 -5.37 22.53
CA PRO A 435 -11.72 -5.08 23.90
C PRO A 435 -12.30 -6.31 24.59
N LYS A 436 -11.87 -6.54 25.83
CA LYS A 436 -12.43 -7.53 26.74
C LYS A 436 -13.63 -6.87 27.42
N THR A 437 -14.78 -6.83 26.76
CA THR A 437 -15.98 -6.18 27.34
C THR A 437 -16.84 -7.19 28.11
N GLU A 438 -17.73 -6.66 28.95
CA GLU A 438 -18.63 -7.42 29.82
C GLU A 438 -20.01 -7.71 29.19
N ASP A 439 -20.15 -7.55 27.87
CA ASP A 439 -21.42 -7.76 27.16
C ASP A 439 -21.46 -9.10 26.39
N VAL A 440 -22.68 -9.56 26.11
CA VAL A 440 -22.95 -10.86 25.46
C VAL A 440 -22.29 -10.96 24.09
N VAL A 441 -22.33 -9.88 23.30
CA VAL A 441 -21.89 -9.88 21.91
C VAL A 441 -20.38 -10.03 21.86
N SER A 442 -19.66 -9.21 22.59
CA SER A 442 -18.21 -9.23 22.60
C SER A 442 -17.64 -10.48 23.26
N CYS A 443 -18.19 -10.93 24.41
CA CYS A 443 -17.80 -12.22 25.01
C CYS A 443 -18.11 -13.36 24.01
N GLY A 444 -19.21 -13.28 23.26
CA GLY A 444 -19.56 -14.26 22.22
C GLY A 444 -18.61 -14.27 21.03
N ILE A 445 -18.08 -13.12 20.58
CA ILE A 445 -17.04 -13.05 19.55
C ILE A 445 -15.78 -13.77 20.03
N HIS A 446 -15.31 -13.46 21.24
CA HIS A 446 -14.15 -14.14 21.82
C HIS A 446 -14.36 -15.65 21.96
N LEU A 447 -15.51 -16.10 22.49
CA LEU A 447 -15.86 -17.52 22.63
C LEU A 447 -16.10 -18.24 21.29
N SER A 448 -16.25 -17.50 20.20
CA SER A 448 -16.38 -18.06 18.87
C SER A 448 -15.04 -18.53 18.28
N ASP A 449 -13.91 -18.08 18.84
CA ASP A 449 -12.53 -18.23 18.34
C ASP A 449 -12.26 -17.57 16.97
N VAL A 450 -13.23 -16.88 16.35
CA VAL A 450 -13.01 -16.20 15.06
C VAL A 450 -11.99 -15.05 15.15
N SER A 451 -11.71 -14.56 16.36
CA SER A 451 -10.73 -13.51 16.62
C SER A 451 -9.36 -14.04 17.05
N TRP A 452 -9.13 -15.36 17.03
CA TRP A 452 -7.90 -15.95 17.59
C TRP A 452 -6.60 -15.42 16.96
N PHE A 453 -6.59 -15.21 15.64
CA PHE A 453 -5.43 -14.68 14.91
C PHE A 453 -5.21 -13.18 15.07
N TRP A 454 -6.14 -12.46 15.72
CA TRP A 454 -5.99 -11.03 15.97
C TRP A 454 -4.88 -10.76 16.99
N ASP A 455 -4.79 -11.55 18.05
CA ASP A 455 -3.81 -11.39 19.12
C ASP A 455 -2.82 -12.57 19.20
N ALA A 456 -2.87 -13.51 18.24
CA ALA A 456 -1.89 -14.60 18.13
C ALA A 456 -0.41 -14.14 18.16
N PRO A 457 -0.02 -13.00 17.54
CA PRO A 457 1.35 -12.53 17.60
C PRO A 457 1.85 -12.14 18.99
N GLU A 458 0.97 -12.00 19.98
CA GLU A 458 1.38 -11.84 21.39
C GLU A 458 2.01 -13.11 21.96
N ARG A 459 1.51 -14.28 21.53
CA ARG A 459 1.77 -15.59 22.17
C ARG A 459 2.66 -16.51 21.34
N MET A 460 2.75 -16.27 20.05
CA MET A 460 3.53 -17.08 19.11
C MET A 460 4.84 -16.39 18.76
N LYS A 461 5.82 -17.19 18.33
CA LYS A 461 7.06 -16.65 17.73
C LYS A 461 6.89 -16.36 16.24
N LYS A 462 6.06 -17.18 15.57
CA LYS A 462 5.82 -17.12 14.14
C LYS A 462 4.37 -17.53 13.86
N VAL A 463 3.74 -16.87 12.89
CA VAL A 463 2.40 -17.21 12.39
C VAL A 463 2.45 -17.34 10.88
N ALA A 464 1.62 -18.19 10.28
CA ALA A 464 1.54 -18.32 8.82
C ALA A 464 1.01 -17.04 8.15
N TRP A 465 0.10 -16.35 8.84
CA TRP A 465 -0.56 -15.13 8.38
C TRP A 465 -1.03 -14.33 9.60
N ALA A 466 -1.41 -13.08 9.36
CA ALA A 466 -2.02 -12.20 10.35
C ALA A 466 -3.08 -11.33 9.69
N VAL A 467 -4.01 -10.84 10.50
CA VAL A 467 -5.02 -9.90 10.03
C VAL A 467 -4.35 -8.62 9.53
N THR A 468 -4.79 -8.12 8.38
CA THR A 468 -4.22 -6.91 7.74
C THR A 468 -4.42 -5.62 8.54
N ALA A 469 -5.13 -5.70 9.67
CA ALA A 469 -5.28 -4.64 10.65
C ALA A 469 -3.97 -4.25 11.37
N ASN A 470 -2.97 -5.14 11.42
CA ASN A 470 -1.65 -4.85 11.99
C ASN A 470 -0.59 -5.86 11.51
N VAL A 471 -0.06 -5.63 10.31
CA VAL A 471 0.96 -6.50 9.71
C VAL A 471 1.95 -5.65 8.93
N ALA A 472 3.22 -6.03 8.92
CA ALA A 472 4.27 -5.32 8.21
C ALA A 472 5.04 -6.24 7.27
N PHE A 473 5.49 -5.71 6.13
CA PHE A 473 6.26 -6.44 5.14
C PHE A 473 7.44 -5.62 4.65
N LYS A 474 8.55 -6.30 4.34
CA LYS A 474 9.58 -5.71 3.47
C LYS A 474 8.92 -5.45 2.12
N ASN A 475 9.12 -4.24 1.59
CA ASN A 475 8.43 -3.83 0.38
C ASN A 475 8.83 -4.72 -0.81
N SER A 476 7.85 -5.10 -1.63
CA SER A 476 8.02 -6.06 -2.73
C SER A 476 7.01 -5.81 -3.85
N THR A 477 7.07 -6.66 -4.88
CA THR A 477 6.12 -6.68 -6.00
C THR A 477 4.85 -7.49 -5.72
N ASN A 478 4.75 -8.12 -4.55
CA ASN A 478 3.55 -8.90 -4.19
C ASN A 478 2.30 -8.01 -4.13
N LYS A 479 1.17 -8.57 -4.58
CA LYS A 479 -0.14 -7.92 -4.62
C LYS A 479 -1.20 -8.80 -3.96
N PHE A 480 -2.23 -8.19 -3.39
CA PHE A 480 -3.45 -8.87 -2.96
C PHE A 480 -4.22 -9.37 -4.17
N ASP A 481 -4.74 -10.59 -4.10
CA ASP A 481 -5.55 -11.15 -5.18
C ASP A 481 -6.95 -10.51 -5.21
N LEU A 482 -7.38 -10.11 -6.40
CA LEU A 482 -8.66 -9.44 -6.62
C LEU A 482 -9.85 -10.40 -6.75
N ARG A 483 -9.59 -11.72 -6.78
CA ARG A 483 -10.63 -12.76 -6.81
C ARG A 483 -11.40 -12.88 -5.49
N PHE A 484 -10.80 -12.44 -4.39
CA PHE A 484 -11.46 -12.42 -3.08
C PHE A 484 -12.55 -11.34 -3.00
N PRO A 485 -13.58 -11.53 -2.15
CA PRO A 485 -14.66 -10.55 -2.00
C PRO A 485 -14.15 -9.15 -1.62
N LYS A 486 -14.78 -8.10 -2.15
CA LYS A 486 -14.42 -6.69 -1.85
C LYS A 486 -14.39 -6.35 -0.36
N THR A 487 -15.21 -7.02 0.43
CA THR A 487 -15.34 -6.82 1.88
C THR A 487 -14.32 -7.61 2.71
N GLY A 488 -13.39 -8.31 2.05
CA GLY A 488 -12.40 -9.18 2.68
C GLY A 488 -12.89 -10.60 2.92
N GLY A 489 -11.95 -11.47 3.30
CA GLY A 489 -12.08 -12.90 3.51
C GLY A 489 -11.05 -13.65 2.66
N GLY A 490 -9.94 -14.03 3.27
CA GLY A 490 -8.91 -14.91 2.72
C GLY A 490 -7.81 -14.22 1.91
N GLU A 491 -8.00 -12.96 1.51
CA GLU A 491 -6.99 -12.21 0.75
C GLU A 491 -5.74 -11.91 1.57
N ASP A 492 -5.90 -11.71 2.88
CA ASP A 492 -4.82 -11.50 3.82
C ASP A 492 -3.97 -12.76 3.99
N ILE A 493 -4.62 -13.92 4.10
CA ILE A 493 -3.97 -15.23 4.19
C ILE A 493 -3.18 -15.50 2.91
N ASP A 494 -3.82 -15.40 1.74
CA ASP A 494 -3.17 -15.58 0.44
C ASP A 494 -1.98 -14.63 0.25
N PHE A 495 -2.13 -13.34 0.61
CA PHE A 495 -1.04 -12.38 0.54
C PHE A 495 0.12 -12.76 1.46
N CYS A 496 -0.16 -13.11 2.73
CA CYS A 496 0.87 -13.49 3.69
C CYS A 496 1.67 -14.72 3.22
N LEU A 497 0.98 -15.76 2.73
CA LEU A 497 1.61 -16.99 2.25
C LEU A 497 2.52 -16.75 1.04
N ARG A 498 2.21 -15.77 0.18
CA ARG A 498 3.05 -15.42 -0.97
C ARG A 498 4.17 -14.43 -0.61
N ALA A 499 3.88 -13.44 0.21
CA ALA A 499 4.83 -12.38 0.59
C ALA A 499 5.85 -12.83 1.65
N SER A 500 5.48 -13.80 2.48
CA SER A 500 6.36 -14.41 3.49
C SER A 500 6.09 -15.91 3.61
N PRO A 501 6.51 -16.73 2.62
CA PRO A 501 6.25 -18.17 2.60
C PRO A 501 6.77 -18.91 3.83
N GLU A 502 7.86 -18.40 4.41
CA GLU A 502 8.44 -18.92 5.65
C GLU A 502 7.57 -18.65 6.88
N GLY A 503 6.54 -17.81 6.79
CA GLY A 503 5.72 -17.32 7.90
C GLY A 503 6.18 -15.94 8.41
N LEU A 504 5.30 -15.24 9.13
CA LEU A 504 5.50 -13.91 9.69
C LEU A 504 6.14 -13.99 11.07
N MET A 505 7.17 -13.20 11.31
CA MET A 505 7.75 -13.06 12.64
C MET A 505 6.82 -12.26 13.56
N CYS A 506 6.49 -12.80 14.71
CA CYS A 506 5.62 -12.12 15.66
C CYS A 506 6.39 -11.04 16.42
N VAL A 507 5.78 -9.85 16.55
CA VAL A 507 6.31 -8.68 17.25
C VAL A 507 5.32 -8.29 18.36
N PRO A 508 5.34 -8.96 19.52
CA PRO A 508 4.31 -8.82 20.56
C PRO A 508 4.09 -7.39 21.07
N LYS A 509 5.12 -6.54 21.00
CA LYS A 509 5.08 -5.16 21.46
C LYS A 509 4.57 -4.17 20.41
N ALA A 510 4.51 -4.57 19.13
CA ALA A 510 3.96 -3.74 18.06
C ALA A 510 2.43 -3.85 18.05
N ALA A 511 1.78 -3.36 19.10
CA ALA A 511 0.36 -3.58 19.35
C ALA A 511 -0.55 -2.54 18.68
N ALA A 512 -1.76 -2.95 18.33
CA ALA A 512 -2.87 -2.08 17.95
C ALA A 512 -4.15 -2.49 18.70
N TYR A 513 -5.14 -1.60 18.73
CA TYR A 513 -6.41 -1.82 19.43
C TYR A 513 -7.58 -1.54 18.51
N HIS A 514 -8.53 -2.47 18.41
CA HIS A 514 -9.69 -2.33 17.54
C HIS A 514 -10.99 -2.24 18.37
N PRO A 515 -11.87 -1.25 18.17
CA PRO A 515 -13.01 -0.94 19.04
C PRO A 515 -14.22 -1.88 18.91
N LEU A 516 -14.07 -3.01 18.21
CA LEU A 516 -15.13 -3.87 17.67
C LEU A 516 -16.02 -3.15 16.64
N TRP A 517 -16.46 -3.91 15.63
CA TRP A 517 -17.27 -3.35 14.55
C TRP A 517 -18.59 -2.77 15.06
N ASN A 518 -19.00 -1.64 14.48
CA ASN A 518 -20.26 -0.95 14.81
C ASN A 518 -20.42 -0.70 16.32
N LYS A 519 -19.34 -0.29 17.01
CA LYS A 519 -19.33 -0.02 18.46
C LYS A 519 -19.77 -1.25 19.28
N GLY A 520 -19.19 -2.42 18.96
CA GLY A 520 -19.50 -3.68 19.63
C GLY A 520 -20.78 -4.39 19.14
N ARG A 521 -21.33 -4.01 17.97
CA ARG A 521 -22.55 -4.61 17.40
C ARG A 521 -22.33 -5.08 15.95
N PRO A 522 -21.42 -6.03 15.70
CA PRO A 522 -21.20 -6.53 14.35
C PRO A 522 -22.46 -7.18 13.77
N SER A 523 -22.62 -7.06 12.46
CA SER A 523 -23.57 -7.89 11.72
C SER A 523 -23.09 -9.33 11.72
N LEU A 524 -23.98 -10.28 12.04
CA LEU A 524 -23.66 -11.72 11.94
C LEU A 524 -23.26 -12.13 10.52
N LEU A 525 -23.83 -11.48 9.50
CA LEU A 525 -23.49 -11.71 8.09
C LEU A 525 -22.03 -11.39 7.77
N ARG A 526 -21.33 -10.61 8.60
CA ARG A 526 -19.89 -10.35 8.45
C ARG A 526 -19.10 -11.66 8.49
N PHE A 527 -19.39 -12.52 9.46
CA PHE A 527 -18.67 -13.78 9.65
C PHE A 527 -18.96 -14.77 8.52
N ALA A 528 -20.19 -14.80 8.00
CA ALA A 528 -20.51 -15.54 6.78
C ALA A 528 -19.71 -15.02 5.57
N LYS A 529 -19.64 -13.69 5.39
CA LYS A 529 -18.94 -13.07 4.25
C LYS A 529 -17.44 -13.35 4.25
N TRP A 530 -16.79 -13.31 5.41
CA TRP A 530 -15.38 -13.72 5.52
C TRP A 530 -15.19 -15.15 5.04
N SER A 531 -15.99 -16.08 5.55
CA SER A 531 -15.86 -17.50 5.19
C SER A 531 -16.29 -17.85 3.76
N ILE A 532 -17.13 -17.02 3.10
CA ILE A 532 -17.32 -17.10 1.65
C ILE A 532 -15.99 -16.88 0.93
N GLY A 533 -15.22 -15.87 1.34
CA GLY A 533 -13.89 -15.57 0.80
C GLY A 533 -12.87 -16.64 1.17
N ASP A 534 -12.71 -16.95 2.45
CA ASP A 534 -11.73 -17.92 2.95
C ASP A 534 -11.91 -19.32 2.33
N GLY A 535 -13.16 -19.69 2.01
CA GLY A 535 -13.45 -20.96 1.33
C GLY A 535 -12.78 -21.11 -0.04
N ALA A 536 -12.27 -20.04 -0.65
CA ALA A 536 -11.46 -20.11 -1.87
C ALA A 536 -10.07 -20.70 -1.59
N LEU A 537 -9.51 -20.49 -0.38
CA LEU A 537 -8.18 -20.97 0.01
C LEU A 537 -8.08 -22.49 -0.03
N ILE A 538 -9.17 -23.21 0.22
CA ILE A 538 -9.19 -24.68 0.18
C ILE A 538 -8.84 -25.21 -1.21
N HIS A 539 -9.31 -24.52 -2.25
CA HIS A 539 -9.00 -24.88 -3.63
C HIS A 539 -7.61 -24.36 -4.04
N MET A 540 -7.21 -23.17 -3.58
CA MET A 540 -5.94 -22.54 -3.94
C MET A 540 -4.73 -23.22 -3.29
N TYR A 541 -4.90 -23.77 -2.09
CA TYR A 541 -3.83 -24.30 -1.25
C TYR A 541 -4.20 -25.69 -0.69
N PRO A 542 -4.37 -26.71 -1.55
CA PRO A 542 -4.76 -28.05 -1.12
C PRO A 542 -3.74 -28.68 -0.16
N GLN A 543 -2.48 -28.28 -0.20
CA GLN A 543 -1.43 -28.72 0.73
C GLN A 543 -1.65 -28.24 2.17
N HIS A 544 -2.41 -27.16 2.37
CA HIS A 544 -2.79 -26.64 3.69
C HIS A 544 -4.21 -27.03 4.06
N CYS A 545 -4.70 -28.18 3.56
CA CYS A 545 -6.06 -28.64 3.80
C CYS A 545 -6.10 -30.01 4.46
N TYR A 546 -7.21 -30.28 5.13
CA TYR A 546 -7.50 -31.60 5.68
C TYR A 546 -8.99 -31.94 5.63
N ARG A 547 -9.29 -33.24 5.62
CA ARG A 547 -10.66 -33.72 5.77
C ARG A 547 -11.07 -33.78 7.23
N ALA A 548 -12.31 -33.38 7.49
CA ALA A 548 -12.97 -33.46 8.79
C ALA A 548 -14.40 -33.96 8.61
N PRO A 549 -15.05 -34.51 9.65
CA PRO A 549 -16.48 -34.80 9.62
C PRO A 549 -17.32 -33.54 9.31
N PRO A 550 -18.56 -33.71 8.81
CA PRO A 550 -19.41 -32.57 8.49
C PRO A 550 -19.68 -31.72 9.72
N THR A 551 -19.70 -30.38 9.56
CA THR A 551 -20.17 -29.50 10.64
C THR A 551 -21.69 -29.61 10.82
N ALA A 552 -22.21 -29.04 11.91
CA ALA A 552 -23.65 -28.96 12.13
C ALA A 552 -24.38 -28.27 10.97
N ALA A 553 -23.79 -27.20 10.41
CA ALA A 553 -24.35 -26.50 9.26
C ALA A 553 -24.32 -27.36 7.98
N GLU A 554 -23.21 -28.04 7.69
CA GLU A 554 -23.10 -28.94 6.52
C GLU A 554 -24.12 -30.09 6.61
N LEU A 555 -24.26 -30.71 7.80
CA LEU A 555 -25.19 -31.81 8.03
C LEU A 555 -26.65 -31.35 8.02
N ALA A 556 -26.97 -30.24 8.69
CA ALA A 556 -28.31 -29.66 8.65
C ALA A 556 -28.71 -29.27 7.22
N TRP A 557 -27.80 -28.69 6.44
CA TRP A 557 -28.06 -28.36 5.04
C TRP A 557 -28.34 -29.62 4.20
N ALA A 558 -27.55 -30.69 4.37
CA ALA A 558 -27.79 -31.95 3.69
C ALA A 558 -29.16 -32.57 4.02
N LEU A 559 -29.58 -32.52 5.29
CA LEU A 559 -30.89 -33.00 5.74
C LEU A 559 -32.03 -32.14 5.17
N ILE A 560 -31.89 -30.81 5.21
CA ILE A 560 -32.89 -29.89 4.64
C ILE A 560 -33.00 -30.09 3.13
N PHE A 561 -31.87 -30.21 2.42
CA PHE A 561 -31.84 -30.48 0.99
C PHE A 561 -32.54 -31.79 0.64
N THR A 562 -32.29 -32.85 1.42
CA THR A 562 -32.98 -34.14 1.28
C THR A 562 -34.48 -34.00 1.48
N GLN A 563 -34.92 -33.24 2.50
CA GLN A 563 -36.34 -32.95 2.72
C GLN A 563 -36.96 -32.23 1.52
N SER A 564 -36.26 -31.23 0.97
CA SER A 564 -36.73 -30.47 -0.19
C SER A 564 -36.89 -31.35 -1.43
N LEU A 565 -35.96 -32.29 -1.67
CA LEU A 565 -36.08 -33.25 -2.77
C LEU A 565 -37.28 -34.19 -2.59
N ILE A 566 -37.50 -34.69 -1.37
CA ILE A 566 -38.66 -35.56 -1.07
C ILE A 566 -39.96 -34.79 -1.28
N LEU A 567 -40.05 -33.53 -0.83
CA LEU A 567 -41.22 -32.69 -1.05
C LEU A 567 -41.45 -32.41 -2.54
N ALA A 568 -40.40 -32.09 -3.29
CA ALA A 568 -40.49 -31.87 -4.73
C ALA A 568 -40.97 -33.13 -5.47
N ALA A 569 -40.41 -34.30 -5.13
CA ALA A 569 -40.83 -35.58 -5.70
C ALA A 569 -42.30 -35.88 -5.39
N ARG A 570 -42.72 -35.69 -4.13
CA ARG A 570 -44.13 -35.83 -3.73
C ARG A 570 -45.04 -34.88 -4.49
N LEU A 571 -44.69 -33.61 -4.60
CA LEU A 571 -45.46 -32.62 -5.36
C LEU A 571 -45.59 -33.02 -6.83
N LEU A 572 -44.50 -33.49 -7.46
CA LEU A 572 -44.53 -34.01 -8.83
C LEU A 572 -45.45 -35.22 -8.93
N THR A 573 -45.39 -36.18 -8.01
CA THR A 573 -46.30 -37.33 -7.97
C THR A 573 -47.76 -36.89 -7.76
N CYS A 574 -48.05 -36.01 -6.80
CA CYS A 574 -49.39 -35.49 -6.54
C CYS A 574 -49.93 -34.75 -7.80
N LEU A 575 -49.07 -34.00 -8.51
CA LEU A 575 -49.41 -33.34 -9.77
C LEU A 575 -49.67 -34.33 -10.91
N SER A 576 -48.83 -35.35 -11.07
CA SER A 576 -49.01 -36.41 -12.08
C SER A 576 -50.31 -37.18 -11.85
N ILE A 577 -50.62 -37.55 -10.60
CA ILE A 577 -51.90 -38.20 -10.24
C ILE A 577 -53.07 -37.28 -10.57
N ARG A 578 -52.96 -35.98 -10.29
CA ARG A 578 -54.03 -35.02 -10.58
C ARG A 578 -54.24 -34.81 -12.08
N ILE A 579 -53.17 -34.70 -12.87
CA ILE A 579 -53.25 -34.63 -14.33
C ILE A 579 -53.90 -35.89 -14.88
N LEU A 580 -53.50 -37.07 -14.39
CA LEU A 580 -54.10 -38.34 -14.77
C LEU A 580 -55.58 -38.41 -14.38
N SER A 581 -55.94 -37.98 -13.17
CA SER A 581 -57.33 -37.89 -12.72
C SER A 581 -58.15 -36.98 -13.64
N THR A 582 -57.70 -35.75 -13.90
CA THR A 582 -58.41 -34.83 -14.81
C THR A 582 -58.54 -35.40 -16.22
N PHE A 583 -57.51 -36.10 -16.72
CA PHE A 583 -57.58 -36.78 -18.01
C PHE A 583 -58.61 -37.92 -17.99
N MET A 584 -58.64 -38.73 -16.93
CA MET A 584 -59.61 -39.81 -16.75
C MET A 584 -61.03 -39.27 -16.58
N ASP A 585 -61.23 -38.19 -15.82
CA ASP A 585 -62.52 -37.51 -15.64
C ASP A 585 -63.04 -36.92 -16.97
N THR A 586 -62.13 -36.54 -17.89
CA THR A 586 -62.49 -36.11 -19.25
C THR A 586 -62.94 -37.28 -20.13
N LEU A 587 -62.35 -38.46 -19.93
CA LEU A 587 -62.70 -39.67 -20.68
C LEU A 587 -63.94 -40.38 -20.11
N ILE A 588 -64.18 -40.27 -18.81
CA ILE A 588 -65.26 -40.92 -18.07
C ILE A 588 -65.81 -39.91 -17.06
N PRO A 589 -66.82 -39.11 -17.40
CA PRO A 589 -67.39 -38.13 -16.48
C PRO A 589 -68.23 -38.82 -15.42
N GLU A 590 -67.66 -39.04 -14.23
CA GLU A 590 -68.42 -39.39 -13.02
C GLU A 590 -68.45 -38.21 -12.03
N GLU A 591 -69.60 -37.97 -11.42
CA GLU A 591 -69.79 -36.99 -10.35
C GLU A 591 -69.27 -37.51 -9.01
N SER A 592 -67.98 -37.34 -8.70
CA SER A 592 -67.53 -37.40 -7.29
C SER A 592 -66.28 -36.57 -6.98
N GLY A 593 -66.27 -35.97 -5.79
CA GLY A 593 -65.39 -34.85 -5.39
C GLY A 593 -63.90 -35.19 -5.18
N GLY A 594 -63.06 -34.81 -6.14
CA GLY A 594 -61.59 -34.96 -6.12
C GLY A 594 -60.81 -33.84 -5.38
N GLY A 595 -61.20 -33.49 -4.15
CA GLY A 595 -60.55 -32.40 -3.38
C GLY A 595 -59.41 -32.79 -2.43
N GLY A 596 -59.24 -34.08 -2.11
CA GLY A 596 -58.45 -34.50 -0.93
C GLY A 596 -56.93 -34.68 -1.11
N CYS A 597 -56.43 -34.84 -2.33
CA CYS A 597 -55.04 -35.28 -2.54
C CYS A 597 -53.97 -34.23 -2.16
N ILE A 598 -54.27 -32.92 -2.27
CA ILE A 598 -53.27 -31.87 -2.00
C ILE A 598 -53.07 -31.64 -0.49
N ALA A 599 -54.12 -31.83 0.33
CA ALA A 599 -54.05 -31.62 1.78
C ALA A 599 -53.19 -32.69 2.48
N ALA A 600 -53.16 -33.92 1.96
CA ALA A 600 -52.32 -35.00 2.51
C ALA A 600 -50.82 -34.81 2.22
N CYS A 601 -50.45 -34.10 1.15
CA CYS A 601 -49.03 -33.86 0.80
C CYS A 601 -48.35 -32.84 1.78
N CYS A 602 -49.10 -32.21 2.71
CA CYS A 602 -48.64 -31.12 3.60
C CYS A 602 -48.74 -31.38 5.13
N SER A 603 -49.03 -32.59 5.61
CA SER A 603 -49.14 -32.84 7.07
C SER A 603 -47.79 -32.72 7.79
N LEU A 604 -47.76 -32.22 9.04
CA LEU A 604 -46.50 -32.05 9.81
C LEU A 604 -45.75 -33.36 10.10
N SER A 605 -46.43 -34.51 10.06
CA SER A 605 -45.82 -35.85 10.12
C SER A 605 -44.96 -36.19 8.89
N SER A 606 -44.91 -35.31 7.88
CA SER A 606 -44.24 -35.53 6.60
C SER A 606 -42.81 -34.94 6.50
N LEU A 607 -42.30 -34.30 7.56
CA LEU A 607 -41.02 -33.55 7.56
C LEU A 607 -39.92 -34.10 8.50
N PRO A 608 -39.64 -35.42 8.54
CA PRO A 608 -38.70 -36.01 9.51
C PRO A 608 -37.28 -35.43 9.38
N PHE A 609 -36.81 -35.12 8.17
CA PHE A 609 -35.45 -34.61 7.97
C PHE A 609 -35.29 -33.15 8.45
N LEU A 610 -36.37 -32.36 8.47
CA LEU A 610 -36.33 -31.03 9.07
C LEU A 610 -36.17 -31.12 10.59
N TRP A 611 -36.88 -32.03 11.25
CA TRP A 611 -36.72 -32.28 12.68
C TRP A 611 -35.33 -32.83 13.02
N MET A 612 -34.79 -33.72 12.18
CA MET A 612 -33.41 -34.17 12.30
C MET A 612 -32.42 -33.01 12.17
N ALA A 613 -32.60 -32.11 11.21
CA ALA A 613 -31.75 -30.92 11.06
C ALA A 613 -31.81 -30.01 12.30
N MET A 614 -33.02 -29.77 12.82
CA MET A 614 -33.20 -29.01 14.06
C MET A 614 -32.50 -29.67 15.24
N SER A 615 -32.56 -31.00 15.37
CA SER A 615 -31.86 -31.74 16.43
C SER A 615 -30.34 -31.57 16.38
N VAL A 616 -29.75 -31.58 15.18
CA VAL A 616 -28.31 -31.35 14.98
C VAL A 616 -27.93 -29.95 15.46
N ILE A 617 -28.70 -28.93 15.08
CA ILE A 617 -28.46 -27.55 15.51
C ILE A 617 -28.61 -27.42 17.03
N SER A 618 -29.66 -27.98 17.63
CA SER A 618 -29.88 -27.95 19.08
C SER A 618 -28.74 -28.63 19.86
N VAL A 619 -28.24 -29.76 19.35
CA VAL A 619 -27.09 -30.45 19.94
C VAL A 619 -25.82 -29.61 19.83
N GLU A 620 -25.59 -28.91 18.72
CA GLU A 620 -24.42 -28.02 18.59
C GLU A 620 -24.46 -26.88 19.63
N PHE A 621 -25.63 -26.27 19.85
CA PHE A 621 -25.81 -25.30 20.94
C PHE A 621 -25.49 -25.91 22.31
N LEU A 622 -25.94 -27.13 22.58
CA LEU A 622 -25.69 -27.81 23.86
C LEU A 622 -24.20 -28.14 24.03
N ILE A 623 -23.55 -28.69 23.01
CA ILE A 623 -22.12 -29.01 23.02
C ILE A 623 -21.30 -27.75 23.29
N ASP A 624 -21.61 -26.64 22.60
CA ASP A 624 -20.91 -25.38 22.80
C ASP A 624 -21.17 -24.77 24.18
N LEU A 625 -22.40 -24.86 24.69
CA LEU A 625 -22.75 -24.43 26.04
C LEU A 625 -21.93 -25.19 27.08
N VAL A 626 -21.89 -26.52 26.99
CA VAL A 626 -21.06 -27.39 27.85
C VAL A 626 -19.58 -27.01 27.71
N ARG A 627 -19.10 -26.84 26.47
CA ARG A 627 -17.72 -26.46 26.17
C ARG A 627 -17.33 -25.14 26.83
N ASN A 628 -18.20 -24.13 26.74
CA ASN A 628 -17.94 -22.80 27.26
C ASN A 628 -18.14 -22.68 28.77
N ILE A 629 -18.91 -23.56 29.39
CA ILE A 629 -19.15 -23.51 30.85
C ILE A 629 -18.15 -24.39 31.61
N LEU A 630 -17.83 -25.58 31.12
CA LEU A 630 -17.09 -26.59 31.89
C LEU A 630 -15.58 -26.65 31.61
N PHE A 631 -15.11 -26.23 30.43
CA PHE A 631 -13.69 -26.41 30.06
C PHE A 631 -12.79 -25.30 30.59
N GLN A 632 -12.15 -25.58 31.74
CA GLN A 632 -11.29 -24.66 32.49
C GLN A 632 -10.21 -23.96 31.65
N GLU A 633 -9.59 -24.63 30.67
CA GLU A 633 -8.57 -23.98 29.83
C GLU A 633 -9.14 -22.86 28.95
N ARG A 634 -10.38 -22.99 28.50
CA ARG A 634 -11.07 -21.93 27.74
C ARG A 634 -11.49 -20.79 28.67
N LEU A 635 -11.88 -21.13 29.91
CA LEU A 635 -12.18 -20.15 30.96
C LEU A 635 -10.97 -19.28 31.32
N LYS A 636 -9.77 -19.85 31.32
CA LYS A 636 -8.52 -19.10 31.57
C LYS A 636 -8.23 -18.05 30.49
N ARG A 637 -8.63 -18.30 29.24
CA ARG A 637 -8.43 -17.37 28.12
C ARG A 637 -9.47 -16.24 28.08
N HIS A 638 -10.67 -16.50 28.59
CA HIS A 638 -11.79 -15.57 28.56
C HIS A 638 -12.38 -15.42 29.96
N PRO A 639 -11.82 -14.53 30.81
CA PRO A 639 -12.35 -14.28 32.15
C PRO A 639 -13.66 -13.47 32.06
N CYS A 640 -14.74 -14.04 31.52
CA CYS A 640 -16.09 -13.47 31.67
C CYS A 640 -16.55 -13.78 33.11
N ILE A 641 -16.91 -12.75 33.90
CA ILE A 641 -16.99 -12.79 35.36
C ILE A 641 -18.31 -13.41 35.90
N ARG A 642 -19.35 -13.60 35.06
CA ARG A 642 -20.69 -14.10 35.50
C ARG A 642 -21.24 -15.23 34.63
N LEU A 643 -21.79 -16.27 35.26
CA LEU A 643 -22.36 -17.45 34.57
C LEU A 643 -23.51 -17.10 33.60
N PRO A 644 -24.51 -16.26 33.95
CA PRO A 644 -25.60 -15.94 33.03
C PRO A 644 -25.13 -15.27 31.74
N LEU A 645 -24.16 -14.36 31.84
CA LEU A 645 -23.55 -13.70 30.68
C LEU A 645 -22.89 -14.73 29.76
N ARG A 646 -22.17 -15.70 30.35
CA ARG A 646 -21.46 -16.74 29.62
C ARG A 646 -22.40 -17.68 28.86
N VAL A 647 -23.57 -17.99 29.43
CA VAL A 647 -24.61 -18.79 28.75
C VAL A 647 -25.05 -18.09 27.47
N TRP A 648 -25.44 -16.82 27.55
CA TRP A 648 -25.89 -16.06 26.38
C TRP A 648 -24.77 -15.82 25.37
N ALA A 649 -23.55 -15.53 25.85
CA ALA A 649 -22.38 -15.37 24.99
C ALA A 649 -22.04 -16.68 24.25
N SER A 650 -22.22 -17.84 24.89
CA SER A 650 -22.05 -19.15 24.25
C SER A 650 -23.06 -19.36 23.12
N ILE A 651 -24.33 -19.03 23.34
CA ILE A 651 -25.36 -19.09 22.29
C ILE A 651 -24.97 -18.19 21.12
N TYR A 652 -24.57 -16.95 21.40
CA TYR A 652 -24.13 -16.02 20.37
C TYR A 652 -22.90 -16.52 19.61
N ALA A 653 -21.93 -17.11 20.31
CA ALA A 653 -20.73 -17.71 19.70
C ALA A 653 -21.07 -18.87 18.75
N THR A 654 -22.06 -19.70 19.11
CA THR A 654 -22.55 -20.78 18.23
C THR A 654 -23.21 -20.21 16.98
N VAL A 655 -24.01 -19.14 17.10
CA VAL A 655 -24.59 -18.46 15.94
C VAL A 655 -23.51 -17.91 15.00
N ILE A 656 -22.44 -17.31 15.55
CA ILE A 656 -21.28 -16.86 14.75
C ILE A 656 -20.66 -18.03 13.97
N ARG A 657 -20.38 -19.16 14.63
CA ARG A 657 -19.80 -20.35 13.99
C ARG A 657 -20.70 -20.92 12.89
N LEU A 658 -22.00 -21.07 13.17
CA LEU A 658 -22.97 -21.55 12.18
C LEU A 658 -23.07 -20.59 10.99
N SER A 659 -22.98 -19.29 11.23
CA SER A 659 -22.98 -18.27 10.17
C SER A 659 -21.72 -18.37 9.30
N SER A 660 -20.54 -18.51 9.90
CA SER A 660 -19.26 -18.73 9.21
C SER A 660 -19.29 -20.01 8.37
N ASP A 661 -19.72 -21.14 8.93
CA ASP A 661 -19.85 -22.40 8.20
C ASP A 661 -20.84 -22.30 7.03
N THR A 662 -21.98 -21.64 7.24
CA THR A 662 -22.97 -21.42 6.18
C THR A 662 -22.37 -20.57 5.06
N GLY A 663 -21.59 -19.54 5.40
CA GLY A 663 -20.85 -18.74 4.43
C GLY A 663 -19.88 -19.58 3.61
N ARG A 664 -19.14 -20.48 4.25
CA ARG A 664 -18.23 -21.41 3.57
C ARG A 664 -18.96 -22.36 2.61
N ILE A 665 -20.08 -22.95 3.04
CA ILE A 665 -20.94 -23.79 2.17
C ILE A 665 -21.41 -22.98 0.96
N ALA A 666 -21.97 -21.79 1.19
CA ALA A 666 -22.45 -20.92 0.13
C ALA A 666 -21.32 -20.56 -0.86
N GLY A 667 -20.12 -20.26 -0.36
CA GLY A 667 -18.95 -19.98 -1.18
C GLY A 667 -18.51 -21.17 -2.03
N HIS A 668 -18.50 -22.38 -1.48
CA HIS A 668 -18.19 -23.60 -2.24
C HIS A 668 -19.22 -23.89 -3.33
N LEU A 669 -20.52 -23.78 -3.02
CA LEU A 669 -21.58 -24.00 -3.99
C LEU A 669 -21.56 -22.94 -5.10
N ALA A 670 -21.40 -21.66 -4.75
CA ALA A 670 -21.33 -20.56 -5.71
C ALA A 670 -20.14 -20.67 -6.68
N ARG A 671 -19.03 -21.28 -6.23
CA ARG A 671 -17.85 -21.56 -7.08
C ARG A 671 -17.91 -22.91 -7.80
N GLY A 672 -18.99 -23.70 -7.66
CA GLY A 672 -19.11 -25.00 -8.29
C GLY A 672 -18.20 -26.08 -7.68
N HIS A 673 -17.82 -25.94 -6.41
CA HIS A 673 -16.91 -26.86 -5.71
C HIS A 673 -17.60 -27.64 -4.55
N PRO A 674 -18.73 -28.35 -4.77
CA PRO A 674 -19.40 -29.09 -3.69
C PRO A 674 -18.55 -30.25 -3.14
N HIS A 675 -17.59 -30.75 -3.91
CA HIS A 675 -16.65 -31.80 -3.47
C HIS A 675 -15.69 -31.34 -2.37
N LEU A 676 -15.63 -30.03 -2.08
CA LEU A 676 -14.83 -29.46 -0.98
C LEU A 676 -15.60 -29.35 0.35
N LEU A 677 -16.87 -29.75 0.39
CA LEU A 677 -17.56 -29.97 1.67
C LEU A 677 -16.79 -30.99 2.51
N CYS A 678 -16.84 -30.86 3.84
CA CYS A 678 -16.02 -31.68 4.76
C CYS A 678 -14.49 -31.51 4.60
N VAL A 679 -14.02 -30.56 3.79
CA VAL A 679 -12.61 -30.11 3.76
C VAL A 679 -12.48 -28.83 4.59
N ARG A 680 -11.38 -28.71 5.32
CA ARG A 680 -11.04 -27.55 6.16
C ARG A 680 -9.65 -27.06 5.79
N PHE A 681 -9.49 -25.74 5.87
CA PHE A 681 -8.19 -25.11 5.76
C PHE A 681 -7.45 -25.23 7.10
N ASP A 682 -6.17 -25.53 7.06
CA ASP A 682 -5.26 -25.43 8.19
C ASP A 682 -4.80 -23.97 8.31
N TRP A 683 -5.46 -23.23 9.20
CA TRP A 683 -5.14 -21.83 9.49
C TRP A 683 -3.72 -21.63 10.05
N PHE A 684 -3.08 -22.70 10.52
CA PHE A 684 -1.70 -22.68 10.98
C PHE A 684 -0.72 -23.08 9.88
N CYS A 685 -1.20 -23.49 8.71
CA CYS A 685 -0.41 -23.87 7.52
C CYS A 685 0.80 -24.77 7.84
N GLY A 686 0.66 -25.70 8.78
CA GLY A 686 1.71 -26.61 9.22
C GLY A 686 2.64 -26.10 10.34
N PHE A 687 2.57 -24.82 10.76
CA PHE A 687 3.37 -24.30 11.86
C PHE A 687 3.02 -24.94 13.22
N GLU A 688 1.76 -25.36 13.40
CA GLU A 688 1.33 -26.12 14.57
C GLU A 688 0.42 -27.28 14.18
N ALA A 689 0.89 -28.51 14.44
CA ALA A 689 0.07 -29.72 14.21
C ALA A 689 -0.97 -30.00 15.32
N GLY A 690 -0.87 -29.32 16.47
CA GLY A 690 -1.77 -29.49 17.62
C GLY A 690 -3.23 -29.10 17.30
N PRO A 691 -3.48 -27.87 16.81
CA PRO A 691 -4.82 -27.40 16.47
C PRO A 691 -5.58 -28.31 15.50
N VAL A 692 -4.96 -28.73 14.39
CA VAL A 692 -5.58 -29.62 13.40
C VAL A 692 -5.99 -30.97 14.02
N ARG A 693 -5.12 -31.58 14.84
CA ARG A 693 -5.45 -32.85 15.54
C ARG A 693 -6.59 -32.67 16.52
N ALA A 694 -6.61 -31.57 17.28
CA ALA A 694 -7.67 -31.26 18.21
C ALA A 694 -9.01 -31.05 17.48
N GLU A 695 -9.01 -30.31 16.36
CA GLU A 695 -10.21 -30.04 15.57
C GLU A 695 -10.78 -31.32 14.94
N ARG A 696 -9.94 -32.19 14.38
CA ARG A 696 -10.39 -33.49 13.85
C ARG A 696 -11.02 -34.36 14.94
N ARG A 697 -10.37 -34.45 16.11
CA ARG A 697 -10.89 -35.20 17.25
C ARG A 697 -12.25 -34.64 17.70
N ASN A 698 -12.36 -33.32 17.84
CA ASN A 698 -13.61 -32.66 18.22
C ASN A 698 -14.71 -32.87 17.17
N GLY A 699 -14.37 -32.82 15.88
CA GLY A 699 -15.30 -33.09 14.78
C GLY A 699 -15.87 -34.51 14.83
N TRP A 700 -15.05 -35.52 15.12
CA TRP A 700 -15.52 -36.90 15.27
C TRP A 700 -16.42 -37.10 16.49
N ILE A 701 -16.07 -36.49 17.62
CA ILE A 701 -16.91 -36.51 18.82
C ILE A 701 -18.27 -35.88 18.52
N ARG A 702 -18.29 -34.69 17.89
CA ARG A 702 -19.51 -34.00 17.48
C ARG A 702 -20.37 -34.85 16.54
N MET A 703 -19.75 -35.43 15.51
CA MET A 703 -20.44 -36.30 14.55
C MET A 703 -21.13 -37.48 15.25
N ALA A 704 -20.45 -38.13 16.20
CA ALA A 704 -21.06 -39.22 16.97
C ALA A 704 -22.31 -38.75 17.73
N VAL A 705 -22.27 -37.57 18.38
CA VAL A 705 -23.43 -37.02 19.09
C VAL A 705 -24.56 -36.64 18.11
N TYR A 706 -24.24 -36.06 16.95
CA TYR A 706 -25.23 -35.73 15.92
C TYR A 706 -25.95 -36.97 15.40
N ILE A 707 -25.22 -38.05 15.09
CA ILE A 707 -25.81 -39.31 14.62
C ILE A 707 -26.80 -39.84 15.66
N ASN A 708 -26.45 -39.84 16.94
CA ASN A 708 -27.35 -40.30 18.00
C ASN A 708 -28.62 -39.45 18.08
N ALA A 709 -28.51 -38.12 17.95
CA ALA A 709 -29.67 -37.23 17.95
C ALA A 709 -30.59 -37.46 16.74
N ILE A 710 -30.00 -37.64 15.55
CA ILE A 710 -30.73 -37.97 14.32
C ILE A 710 -31.47 -39.30 14.47
N LEU A 711 -30.80 -40.34 15.00
CA LEU A 711 -31.41 -41.66 15.21
C LEU A 711 -32.55 -41.61 16.24
N ALA A 712 -32.39 -40.84 17.32
CA ALA A 712 -33.45 -40.66 18.31
C ALA A 712 -34.71 -40.03 17.70
N VAL A 713 -34.55 -38.99 16.88
CA VAL A 713 -35.67 -38.37 16.14
C VAL A 713 -36.25 -39.36 15.13
N ALA A 714 -35.42 -40.08 14.38
CA ALA A 714 -35.88 -41.07 13.40
C ALA A 714 -36.75 -42.15 14.06
N LEU A 715 -36.30 -42.71 15.19
CA LEU A 715 -37.03 -43.73 15.95
C LEU A 715 -38.36 -43.19 16.49
N ALA A 716 -38.39 -41.94 16.98
CA ALA A 716 -39.63 -41.31 17.42
C ALA A 716 -40.66 -41.18 16.27
N PHE A 717 -40.22 -40.85 15.06
CA PHE A 717 -41.10 -40.83 13.88
C PHE A 717 -41.61 -42.22 13.51
N VAL A 718 -40.76 -43.25 13.56
CA VAL A 718 -41.17 -44.64 13.30
C VAL A 718 -42.19 -45.16 14.32
N GLN A 719 -42.10 -44.73 15.58
CA GLN A 719 -43.07 -45.11 16.61
C GLN A 719 -44.41 -44.38 16.49
N LEU A 720 -44.43 -43.22 15.84
CA LEU A 720 -45.63 -42.38 15.65
C LEU A 720 -46.36 -42.65 14.33
N SER A 721 -45.68 -43.24 13.33
CA SER A 721 -46.23 -43.67 12.05
C SER A 721 -46.77 -45.09 12.11
#